data_AF-L5LCS2-F1
#
_entry.id   AF-L5LCS2-F1
#
_cell.length_a   1.000
_cell.length_b   1.000
_cell.length_c   1.000
_cell.angle_alpha   90.00
_cell.angle_beta   90.00
_cell.angle_gamma   90.00
#
_symmetry.space_group_name_H-M   'P 1'
#
loop_
_entity.id
_entity.type
_entity.pdbx_description
1 polymer ?
#
loop_
_entity_poly.entity_id
_entity_poly.type
_entity_poly.pdbx_seq_one_letter_code
_entity_poly.pdbx_strand_id
1 'polypeptide(L)'
;MEQFTIHLTIGPRTKSMFRLTYEDVLKRKLMQYDIDIKVKPKQLVHHFEIDVDIFEPQGIRKLDVQTSFLPKELAAQLIKKSFSGKKGQVLFRPTVGQQQSCPTCSTTLLDGEFKVTYDVNRDKICDLLVANNYFAHFFAPQNLTNLNKNLVFVIDISNSMEGQKVKQTKEALLKILEDVRPEDYFDLVLFGSQVQSWRGSLVPASAANLQAAQDFVRSFSLAGATNLNGGLLLGIDILNKGQRSNPELSNHAPILIMLTDGEPTEGETDRTQILKNVRSAIGGKFPLYNLGFGHNVDFSFLEVMSMENNGRAQRIYEDHDATQQLQGFYNQVATPLLVDVELQYPKDTVSELTQHSHKQYYEGSEIVVAGRIADQKLSSFKADVRAHADGREFKTTCLVDEEEMKKLLQERGHMLENHVERLWAYLTVQELLAKRMKLEGPEKAKLMAKALQMSLAYQFVTPLTSMTMRGLVDEDGLEPVIDKSTVAFVLPASQQPTGSSVPVGPITTVDSDPHFIIHVPQKEDALCFNINEEPGVVLNLVQDPNTGFSVNGQLIGDKARRPGQHEGTYFGRLGIANPVTDFQLEVTPQNITLNPGSHGPVFSWRDQASLRQDGVMMTINRKRNLVVSVEDGGTFEVVLHRVWKGSAIHQAFLGFYVLDSHRMSARTHGLLGTTHQAGRTVRMGR
;
A
#
# COMPACT_ATOMS: atom_id res chain seq x y z
N MET A 1 -5.20 -0.28 5.13
CA MET A 1 -4.70 -0.21 6.53
C MET A 1 -3.69 -1.31 6.74
N GLU A 2 -2.73 -1.12 7.65
CA GLU A 2 -1.84 -2.19 8.10
C GLU A 2 -2.49 -2.97 9.24
N GLN A 3 -2.15 -4.25 9.39
CA GLN A 3 -2.66 -5.10 10.46
C GLN A 3 -1.57 -5.32 11.51
N PHE A 4 -1.85 -4.92 12.75
CA PHE A 4 -1.04 -5.30 13.92
C PHE A 4 -1.61 -6.57 14.54
N THR A 5 -0.79 -7.59 14.76
CA THR A 5 -1.23 -8.84 15.39
C THR A 5 -0.09 -9.45 16.19
N ILE A 6 -0.37 -9.80 17.44
CA ILE A 6 0.54 -10.51 18.33
C ILE A 6 -0.24 -11.62 19.03
N HIS A 7 0.33 -12.82 19.08
CA HIS A 7 -0.23 -13.98 19.76
C HIS A 7 0.67 -14.31 20.96
N LEU A 8 0.08 -14.37 22.16
CA LEU A 8 0.82 -14.53 23.41
C LEU A 8 0.14 -15.58 24.30
N THR A 9 0.94 -16.51 24.79
CA THR A 9 0.52 -17.43 25.85
C THR A 9 0.67 -16.73 27.19
N ILE A 10 -0.42 -16.63 27.94
CA ILE A 10 -0.46 -15.99 29.26
C ILE A 10 -0.71 -17.04 30.34
N GLY A 11 -0.08 -16.88 31.51
CA GLY A 11 -0.26 -17.81 32.62
C GLY A 11 -1.71 -17.84 33.15
N PRO A 12 -2.13 -18.92 33.81
CA PRO A 12 -3.47 -19.01 34.38
C PRO A 12 -3.68 -17.90 35.43
N ARG A 13 -4.89 -17.33 35.46
CA ARG A 13 -5.29 -16.25 36.39
C ARG A 13 -4.42 -14.98 36.30
N THR A 14 -3.75 -14.76 35.18
CA THR A 14 -2.98 -13.52 34.96
C THR A 14 -3.84 -12.44 34.29
N LYS A 15 -3.49 -11.18 34.56
CA LYS A 15 -4.06 -10.02 33.87
C LYS A 15 -2.98 -9.42 32.97
N SER A 16 -3.24 -9.38 31.68
CA SER A 16 -2.36 -8.76 30.69
C SER A 16 -2.96 -7.46 30.17
N MET A 17 -2.13 -6.44 29.95
CA MET A 17 -2.52 -5.17 29.37
C MET A 17 -1.69 -4.93 28.11
N PHE A 18 -2.36 -4.67 27.00
CA PHE A 18 -1.75 -4.32 25.73
C PHE A 18 -1.99 -2.85 25.44
N ARG A 19 -0.93 -2.10 25.12
CA ARG A 19 -1.01 -0.70 24.74
C ARG A 19 -0.17 -0.46 23.50
N LEU A 20 -0.82 -0.08 22.41
CA LEU A 20 -0.18 0.37 21.18
C LEU A 20 -0.42 1.87 21.04
N THR A 21 0.65 2.62 20.77
CA THR A 21 0.58 4.05 20.45
C THR A 21 1.11 4.23 19.04
N TYR A 22 0.35 4.91 18.19
CA TYR A 22 0.77 5.34 16.87
C TYR A 22 0.33 6.79 16.66
N GLU A 23 1.02 7.49 15.78
CA GLU A 23 0.80 8.90 15.50
C GLU A 23 0.76 9.11 13.99
N ASP A 24 -0.11 10.01 13.54
CA ASP A 24 -0.23 10.45 12.15
C ASP A 24 -0.61 11.92 12.11
N VAL A 25 -0.22 12.61 11.04
CA VAL A 25 -0.66 13.98 10.76
C VAL A 25 -1.81 13.90 9.78
N LEU A 26 -3.02 14.21 10.26
CA LEU A 26 -4.25 14.13 9.45
C LEU A 26 -4.13 15.01 8.21
N LYS A 27 -4.49 14.44 7.06
CA LYS A 27 -4.46 15.15 5.78
C LYS A 27 -5.87 15.55 5.38
N ARG A 28 -6.09 16.85 5.21
CA ARG A 28 -7.37 17.38 4.74
C ARG A 28 -7.63 16.97 3.29
N LYS A 29 -8.79 16.37 3.04
CA LYS A 29 -9.28 16.03 1.70
C LYS A 29 -10.78 16.28 1.65
N LEU A 30 -11.28 16.71 0.49
CA LEU A 30 -12.72 16.88 0.28
C LEU A 30 -13.41 17.68 1.40
N MET A 31 -12.76 18.76 1.86
CA MET A 31 -13.26 19.68 2.90
C MET A 31 -13.41 19.05 4.30
N GLN A 32 -12.62 18.03 4.64
CA GLN A 32 -12.59 17.44 5.98
C GLN A 32 -11.30 16.68 6.29
N TYR A 33 -11.11 16.39 7.57
CA TYR A 33 -10.16 15.40 8.10
C TYR A 33 -10.94 14.16 8.52
N ASP A 34 -10.38 12.98 8.23
CA ASP A 34 -10.98 11.70 8.55
C ASP A 34 -10.10 10.93 9.55
N ILE A 35 -10.70 10.45 10.63
CA ILE A 35 -10.11 9.55 11.61
C ILE A 35 -10.82 8.20 11.50
N ASP A 36 -10.13 7.22 10.92
CA ASP A 36 -10.67 5.88 10.68
C ASP A 36 -10.19 4.89 11.74
N ILE A 37 -11.12 4.36 12.53
CA ILE A 37 -10.85 3.37 13.57
C ILE A 37 -11.52 2.04 13.18
N LYS A 38 -10.72 0.99 12.97
CA LYS A 38 -11.24 -0.36 12.74
C LYS A 38 -11.65 -1.00 14.06
N VAL A 39 -12.92 -1.38 14.16
CA VAL A 39 -13.49 -2.01 15.36
C VAL A 39 -13.77 -3.48 15.08
N LYS A 40 -13.03 -4.38 15.75
CA LYS A 40 -13.21 -5.84 15.62
C LYS A 40 -12.65 -6.60 16.84
N PRO A 41 -13.26 -6.49 18.04
CA PRO A 41 -12.74 -7.13 19.25
C PRO A 41 -12.88 -8.67 19.27
N LYS A 42 -13.57 -9.28 18.31
CA LYS A 42 -13.86 -10.75 18.19
C LYS A 42 -14.65 -11.38 19.35
N GLN A 43 -14.81 -10.67 20.46
CA GLN A 43 -15.59 -11.07 21.63
C GLN A 43 -16.32 -9.85 22.22
N LEU A 44 -17.28 -10.09 23.12
CA LEU A 44 -17.90 -9.04 23.91
C LEU A 44 -16.88 -8.43 24.88
N VAL A 45 -16.88 -7.10 25.01
CA VAL A 45 -15.91 -6.37 25.83
C VAL A 45 -16.65 -5.67 26.98
N HIS A 46 -16.29 -5.98 28.23
CA HIS A 46 -16.96 -5.40 29.40
C HIS A 46 -16.91 -3.87 29.45
N HIS A 47 -15.77 -3.30 29.09
CA HIS A 47 -15.53 -1.85 29.09
C HIS A 47 -14.94 -1.45 27.73
N PHE A 48 -15.80 -1.40 26.71
CA PHE A 48 -15.42 -0.90 25.38
C PHE A 48 -15.53 0.62 25.35
N GLU A 49 -14.52 1.28 24.80
CA GLU A 49 -14.48 2.73 24.69
C GLU A 49 -13.73 3.18 23.44
N ILE A 50 -14.33 4.14 22.75
CA ILE A 50 -13.63 5.03 21.80
C ILE A 50 -13.87 6.45 22.31
N ASP A 51 -12.78 7.14 22.65
CA ASP A 51 -12.79 8.56 23.05
C ASP A 51 -11.86 9.32 22.09
N VAL A 52 -12.43 10.28 21.35
CA VAL A 52 -11.70 11.15 20.43
C VAL A 52 -11.82 12.57 20.93
N ASP A 53 -10.71 13.11 21.43
CA ASP A 53 -10.56 14.48 21.92
C ASP A 53 -9.80 15.34 20.91
N ILE A 54 -10.52 16.26 20.28
CA ILE A 54 -10.04 17.15 19.22
C ILE A 54 -9.82 18.55 19.81
N PHE A 55 -8.62 19.10 19.62
CA PHE A 55 -8.28 20.46 19.97
C PHE A 55 -7.71 21.20 18.77
N GLU A 56 -8.41 22.22 18.29
CA GLU A 56 -8.06 22.99 17.09
C GLU A 56 -8.02 24.49 17.38
N PRO A 57 -6.86 25.17 17.27
CA PRO A 57 -6.73 26.60 17.58
C PRO A 57 -7.71 27.51 16.84
N GLN A 58 -8.00 27.20 15.57
CA GLN A 58 -8.95 27.96 14.74
C GLN A 58 -10.42 27.72 15.12
N GLY A 59 -10.70 26.72 15.95
CA GLY A 59 -12.05 26.27 16.27
C GLY A 59 -12.59 25.24 15.29
N ILE A 60 -13.45 24.35 15.80
CA ILE A 60 -14.07 23.29 15.03
C ILE A 60 -15.34 23.82 14.36
N ARG A 61 -15.44 23.63 13.04
CA ARG A 61 -16.58 24.05 12.21
C ARG A 61 -17.67 22.99 12.16
N LYS A 62 -17.28 21.73 11.99
CA LYS A 62 -18.17 20.57 11.89
C LYS A 62 -17.51 19.36 12.54
N LEU A 63 -18.33 18.48 13.12
CA LEU A 63 -17.92 17.20 13.70
C LEU A 63 -19.02 16.16 13.46
N ASP A 64 -18.68 15.07 12.80
CA ASP A 64 -19.60 13.98 12.51
C ASP A 64 -18.96 12.60 12.71
N VAL A 65 -19.81 11.60 12.90
CA VAL A 65 -19.40 10.22 13.18
C VAL A 65 -20.26 9.27 12.36
N GLN A 66 -19.61 8.35 11.66
CA GLN A 66 -20.23 7.34 10.84
C GLN A 66 -19.74 5.96 11.28
N THR A 67 -20.65 5.00 11.34
CA THR A 67 -20.30 3.62 11.65
C THR A 67 -20.92 2.68 10.62
N SER A 68 -20.17 1.65 10.23
CA SER A 68 -20.66 0.66 9.27
C SER A 68 -21.45 -0.48 9.91
N PHE A 69 -21.37 -0.61 11.24
CA PHE A 69 -21.85 -1.78 11.99
C PHE A 69 -23.03 -1.48 12.94
N LEU A 70 -23.37 -0.21 13.16
CA LEU A 70 -24.57 0.18 13.93
C LEU A 70 -25.65 0.70 12.99
N PRO A 71 -26.92 0.30 13.19
CA PRO A 71 -28.05 1.02 12.62
C PRO A 71 -28.03 2.49 13.05
N LYS A 72 -28.49 3.40 12.17
CA LYS A 72 -28.47 4.86 12.42
C LYS A 72 -29.15 5.25 13.75
N GLU A 73 -30.25 4.61 14.09
CA GLU A 73 -31.01 4.85 15.32
C GLU A 73 -30.20 4.49 16.57
N LEU A 74 -29.54 3.34 16.55
CA LEU A 74 -28.71 2.89 17.66
C LEU A 74 -27.43 3.73 17.76
N ALA A 75 -26.82 4.09 16.63
CA ALA A 75 -25.67 4.99 16.59
C ALA A 75 -25.99 6.34 17.25
N ALA A 76 -27.15 6.93 16.97
CA ALA A 76 -27.58 8.20 17.55
C ALA A 76 -27.78 8.14 19.08
N GLN A 77 -28.13 6.98 19.63
CA GLN A 77 -28.29 6.78 21.07
C GLN A 77 -26.96 6.50 21.79
N LEU A 78 -26.06 5.75 21.15
CA LEU A 78 -24.83 5.26 21.79
C LEU A 78 -23.64 6.19 21.63
N ILE A 79 -23.60 6.97 20.55
CA ILE A 79 -22.48 7.85 20.23
C ILE A 79 -22.81 9.24 20.74
N LYS A 80 -22.05 9.70 21.74
CA LYS A 80 -22.13 11.07 22.24
C LYS A 80 -21.08 11.89 21.52
N LYS A 81 -21.51 12.92 20.78
CA LYS A 81 -20.60 13.88 20.15
C LYS A 81 -20.99 15.30 20.52
N SER A 82 -20.00 16.14 20.78
CA SER A 82 -20.20 17.57 21.06
C SER A 82 -18.94 18.35 20.70
N PHE A 83 -19.10 19.56 20.19
CA PHE A 83 -17.97 20.47 20.01
C PHE A 83 -18.40 21.91 20.33
N SER A 84 -17.46 22.70 20.83
CA SER A 84 -17.65 24.13 21.11
C SER A 84 -16.31 24.85 21.07
N GLY A 85 -16.22 25.89 20.24
CA GLY A 85 -14.98 26.62 20.02
C GLY A 85 -13.88 25.67 19.53
N LYS A 86 -12.78 25.59 20.29
CA LYS A 86 -11.58 24.80 19.95
C LYS A 86 -11.67 23.31 20.30
N LYS A 87 -12.65 22.91 21.12
CA LYS A 87 -12.73 21.56 21.68
C LYS A 87 -13.86 20.76 21.06
N GLY A 88 -13.56 19.53 20.67
CA GLY A 88 -14.51 18.54 20.18
C GLY A 88 -14.30 17.21 20.88
N GLN A 89 -15.38 16.54 21.24
CA GLN A 89 -15.34 15.24 21.87
C GLN A 89 -16.31 14.28 21.18
N VAL A 90 -15.83 13.08 20.89
CA VAL A 90 -16.65 11.93 20.48
C VAL A 90 -16.41 10.80 21.47
N LEU A 91 -17.48 10.34 22.10
CA LEU A 91 -17.46 9.25 23.07
C LEU A 91 -18.42 8.15 22.67
N PHE A 92 -17.90 6.95 22.49
CA PHE A 92 -18.68 5.74 22.24
C PHE A 92 -18.33 4.68 23.29
N ARG A 93 -19.28 4.42 24.21
CA ARG A 93 -19.14 3.48 25.34
C ARG A 93 -20.33 2.50 25.38
N PRO A 94 -20.43 1.54 24.44
CA PRO A 94 -21.52 0.58 24.43
C PRO A 94 -21.38 -0.41 25.60
N THR A 95 -22.47 -0.61 26.34
CA THR A 95 -22.58 -1.69 27.33
C THR A 95 -22.50 -3.06 26.65
N VAL A 96 -22.19 -4.12 27.41
CA VAL A 96 -22.15 -5.50 26.89
C VAL A 96 -23.44 -5.86 26.15
N GLY A 97 -24.62 -5.53 26.71
CA GLY A 97 -25.90 -5.81 26.07
C GLY A 97 -26.09 -5.11 24.73
N GLN A 98 -25.58 -3.88 24.58
CA GLN A 98 -25.62 -3.12 23.33
C GLN A 98 -24.62 -3.61 22.28
N GLN A 99 -23.65 -4.43 22.67
CA GLN A 99 -22.69 -5.05 21.75
C GLN A 99 -23.21 -6.36 21.16
N GLN A 100 -24.23 -6.99 21.75
CA GLN A 100 -24.69 -8.30 21.29
C GLN A 100 -25.42 -8.20 19.95
N SER A 101 -25.11 -9.11 19.02
CA SER A 101 -25.78 -9.17 17.71
C SER A 101 -27.27 -9.52 17.82
N CYS A 102 -27.66 -10.21 18.89
CA CYS A 102 -29.04 -10.50 19.23
C CYS A 102 -29.20 -10.55 20.77
N PRO A 103 -30.41 -10.40 21.33
CA PRO A 103 -30.62 -10.30 22.79
C PRO A 103 -30.02 -11.42 23.64
N THR A 104 -29.80 -12.61 23.06
CA THR A 104 -29.27 -13.80 23.76
C THR A 104 -27.98 -14.34 23.13
N CYS A 105 -27.39 -13.65 22.16
CA CYS A 105 -26.22 -14.11 21.43
C CYS A 105 -24.92 -13.80 22.19
N SER A 106 -23.92 -14.68 22.06
CA SER A 106 -22.55 -14.44 22.55
C SER A 106 -21.68 -13.67 21.54
N THR A 107 -22.15 -13.52 20.30
CA THR A 107 -21.45 -12.78 19.25
C THR A 107 -21.64 -11.27 19.39
N THR A 108 -20.63 -10.52 18.97
CA THR A 108 -20.65 -9.05 18.97
C THR A 108 -21.01 -8.49 17.60
N LEU A 109 -21.82 -7.43 17.57
CA LEU A 109 -22.07 -6.64 16.35
C LEU A 109 -20.95 -5.64 16.05
N LEU A 110 -19.97 -5.47 16.95
CA LEU A 110 -18.84 -4.57 16.77
C LEU A 110 -17.84 -5.15 15.73
N ASP A 111 -18.19 -5.13 14.45
CA ASP A 111 -17.31 -5.54 13.36
C ASP A 111 -17.45 -4.58 12.18
N GLY A 112 -16.55 -3.61 12.08
CA GLY A 112 -16.60 -2.64 11.01
C GLY A 112 -15.72 -1.42 11.26
N GLU A 113 -16.14 -0.29 10.70
CA GLU A 113 -15.42 0.97 10.75
C GLU A 113 -16.16 1.98 11.62
N PHE A 114 -15.40 2.72 12.42
CA PHE A 114 -15.84 3.87 13.18
C PHE A 114 -15.06 5.08 12.67
N LYS A 115 -15.73 5.91 11.88
CA LYS A 115 -15.14 7.04 11.16
C LYS A 115 -15.58 8.34 11.81
N VAL A 116 -14.63 9.11 12.34
CA VAL A 116 -14.88 10.47 12.84
C VAL A 116 -14.40 11.46 11.78
N THR A 117 -15.25 12.41 11.40
CA THR A 117 -14.94 13.43 10.40
C THR A 117 -15.12 14.81 11.01
N TYR A 118 -14.19 15.71 10.74
CA TYR A 118 -14.29 17.09 11.20
C TYR A 118 -13.60 18.06 10.24
N ASP A 119 -13.84 19.36 10.41
CA ASP A 119 -13.03 20.42 9.77
C ASP A 119 -13.01 21.63 10.68
N VAL A 120 -12.02 22.51 10.48
CA VAL A 120 -11.83 23.71 11.27
C VAL A 120 -12.48 24.93 10.62
N ASN A 121 -12.68 25.99 11.41
CA ASN A 121 -13.04 27.31 10.86
C ASN A 121 -11.86 27.85 10.06
N ARG A 122 -12.14 28.54 8.95
CA ARG A 122 -11.11 29.10 8.07
C ARG A 122 -11.40 30.54 7.64
N ASP A 123 -12.15 31.25 8.49
CA ASP A 123 -12.38 32.69 8.31
C ASP A 123 -11.07 33.48 8.41
N LYS A 124 -10.14 32.98 9.23
CA LYS A 124 -8.76 33.44 9.30
C LYS A 124 -7.92 32.70 8.25
N ILE A 125 -7.34 33.45 7.32
CA ILE A 125 -6.45 32.91 6.28
C ILE A 125 -5.13 32.38 6.89
N CYS A 126 -4.67 33.02 7.96
CA CYS A 126 -3.42 32.71 8.61
C CYS A 126 -3.63 31.77 9.80
N ASP A 127 -3.23 30.51 9.63
CA ASP A 127 -3.17 29.53 10.70
C ASP A 127 -1.70 29.14 10.94
N LEU A 128 -1.00 30.00 11.66
CA LEU A 128 0.41 29.85 12.00
C LEU A 128 0.54 29.52 13.50
N LEU A 129 0.73 28.25 13.79
CA LEU A 129 0.90 27.73 15.14
C LEU A 129 2.39 27.63 15.48
N VAL A 130 2.77 28.22 16.62
CA VAL A 130 4.17 28.24 17.07
C VAL A 130 4.26 27.80 18.52
N ALA A 131 5.13 26.83 18.80
CA ALA A 131 5.33 26.30 20.14
C ALA A 131 6.76 25.76 20.30
N ASN A 132 7.44 26.15 21.38
CA ASN A 132 8.79 25.67 21.76
C ASN A 132 9.82 25.63 20.60
N ASN A 133 10.00 26.74 19.88
CA ASN A 133 10.88 26.85 18.70
C ASN A 133 10.50 25.95 17.50
N TYR A 134 9.31 25.35 17.48
CA TYR A 134 8.75 24.67 16.32
C TYR A 134 7.51 25.39 15.84
N PHE A 135 7.17 25.22 14.56
CA PHE A 135 5.95 25.77 14.00
C PHE A 135 5.28 24.81 13.03
N ALA A 136 3.96 24.99 12.90
CA ALA A 136 3.13 24.40 11.86
C ALA A 136 2.27 25.52 11.25
N HIS A 137 2.34 25.65 9.93
CA HIS A 137 1.58 26.63 9.15
C HIS A 137 0.61 25.88 8.25
N PHE A 138 -0.68 26.06 8.51
CA PHE A 138 -1.78 25.49 7.74
C PHE A 138 -2.33 26.57 6.79
N PHE A 139 -2.28 26.30 5.49
CA PHE A 139 -2.71 27.23 4.45
C PHE A 139 -3.82 26.60 3.59
N ALA A 140 -5.03 27.11 3.76
CA ALA A 140 -6.21 26.68 3.02
C ALA A 140 -7.26 27.82 2.93
N PRO A 141 -6.98 28.87 2.13
CA PRO A 141 -7.90 30.01 1.98
C PRO A 141 -9.26 29.57 1.41
N GLN A 142 -10.33 30.18 1.91
CA GLN A 142 -11.70 29.97 1.42
C GLN A 142 -12.20 31.16 0.60
N ASN A 143 -13.34 30.98 -0.08
CA ASN A 143 -14.02 32.02 -0.86
C ASN A 143 -13.16 32.60 -2.00
N LEU A 144 -12.26 31.80 -2.55
CA LEU A 144 -11.53 32.13 -3.78
C LEU A 144 -12.34 31.71 -5.00
N THR A 145 -12.18 32.44 -6.09
CA THR A 145 -12.77 32.06 -7.38
C THR A 145 -12.06 30.82 -7.93
N ASN A 146 -12.84 29.85 -8.40
CA ASN A 146 -12.31 28.64 -9.01
C ASN A 146 -11.57 28.98 -10.31
N LEU A 147 -10.29 28.57 -10.42
CA LEU A 147 -9.53 28.75 -11.65
C LEU A 147 -10.07 27.83 -12.73
N ASN A 148 -10.15 28.33 -13.96
CA ASN A 148 -10.34 27.47 -15.12
C ASN A 148 -9.13 26.54 -15.26
N LYS A 149 -9.35 25.31 -15.75
CA LYS A 149 -8.28 24.31 -15.88
C LYS A 149 -8.11 23.81 -17.30
N ASN A 150 -6.88 23.44 -17.63
CA ASN A 150 -6.52 22.72 -18.84
C ASN A 150 -6.19 21.28 -18.46
N LEU A 151 -7.02 20.33 -18.86
CA LEU A 151 -6.99 18.97 -18.36
C LEU A 151 -6.68 17.98 -19.48
N VAL A 152 -5.62 17.18 -19.33
CA VAL A 152 -5.37 16.06 -20.24
C VAL A 152 -5.36 14.76 -19.47
N PHE A 153 -6.18 13.81 -19.92
CA PHE A 153 -6.15 12.44 -19.44
C PHE A 153 -5.31 11.57 -20.37
N VAL A 154 -4.38 10.81 -19.80
CA VAL A 154 -3.52 9.86 -20.52
C VAL A 154 -3.86 8.46 -20.01
N ILE A 155 -4.58 7.67 -20.81
CA ILE A 155 -5.24 6.44 -20.38
C ILE A 155 -4.64 5.24 -21.08
N ASP A 156 -4.20 4.28 -20.28
CA ASP A 156 -3.73 2.98 -20.75
C ASP A 156 -4.89 2.19 -21.35
N ILE A 157 -4.69 1.70 -22.57
CA ILE A 157 -5.63 0.83 -23.28
C ILE A 157 -4.94 -0.47 -23.71
N SER A 158 -3.85 -0.87 -23.04
CA SER A 158 -3.20 -2.15 -23.24
C SER A 158 -4.15 -3.33 -22.94
N ASN A 159 -3.82 -4.50 -23.47
CA ASN A 159 -4.67 -5.68 -23.32
C ASN A 159 -4.85 -6.11 -21.85
N SER A 160 -3.95 -5.74 -20.93
CA SER A 160 -4.10 -6.03 -19.50
C SER A 160 -5.32 -5.34 -18.87
N MET A 161 -5.80 -4.24 -19.44
CA MET A 161 -6.98 -3.50 -18.99
C MET A 161 -8.30 -4.21 -19.27
N GLU A 162 -8.28 -5.37 -19.96
CA GLU A 162 -9.48 -6.14 -20.29
C GLU A 162 -10.35 -6.49 -19.07
N GLY A 163 -11.67 -6.51 -19.28
CA GLY A 163 -12.65 -6.83 -18.25
C GLY A 163 -13.05 -5.62 -17.42
N GLN A 164 -12.99 -5.75 -16.09
CA GLN A 164 -13.53 -4.72 -15.18
C GLN A 164 -12.73 -3.42 -15.19
N LYS A 165 -11.41 -3.48 -15.37
CA LYS A 165 -10.54 -2.29 -15.34
C LYS A 165 -10.95 -1.27 -16.40
N VAL A 166 -10.98 -1.65 -17.69
CA VAL A 166 -11.40 -0.75 -18.76
C VAL A 166 -12.86 -0.28 -18.59
N LYS A 167 -13.75 -1.16 -18.10
CA LYS A 167 -15.15 -0.80 -17.85
C LYS A 167 -15.25 0.30 -16.78
N GLN A 168 -14.60 0.11 -15.63
CA GLN A 168 -14.59 1.05 -14.52
C GLN A 168 -13.86 2.35 -14.88
N THR A 169 -12.78 2.28 -15.65
CA THR A 169 -12.10 3.45 -16.22
C THR A 169 -13.04 4.26 -17.12
N LYS A 170 -13.75 3.62 -18.05
CA LYS A 170 -14.72 4.30 -18.91
C LYS A 170 -15.85 4.93 -18.09
N GLU A 171 -16.43 4.19 -17.14
CA GLU A 171 -17.48 4.71 -16.25
C GLU A 171 -17.00 5.93 -15.45
N ALA A 172 -15.77 5.91 -14.94
CA ALA A 172 -15.18 7.03 -14.23
C ALA A 172 -14.96 8.23 -15.16
N LEU A 173 -14.39 8.02 -16.35
CA LEU A 173 -14.15 9.10 -17.33
C LEU A 173 -15.46 9.75 -17.78
N LEU A 174 -16.52 8.97 -18.01
CA LEU A 174 -17.82 9.51 -18.39
C LEU A 174 -18.39 10.43 -17.31
N LYS A 175 -18.34 10.01 -16.04
CA LYS A 175 -18.78 10.84 -14.91
C LYS A 175 -17.90 12.07 -14.71
N ILE A 176 -16.57 11.93 -14.86
CA ILE A 176 -15.66 13.07 -14.78
C ILE A 176 -15.97 14.10 -15.87
N LEU A 177 -16.24 13.66 -17.10
CA LEU A 177 -16.62 14.55 -18.22
C LEU A 177 -17.95 15.27 -17.98
N GLU A 178 -18.87 14.71 -17.19
CA GLU A 178 -20.11 15.39 -16.77
C GLU A 178 -19.81 16.55 -15.78
N ASP A 179 -18.74 16.43 -15.00
CA ASP A 179 -18.33 17.42 -13.98
C ASP A 179 -17.36 18.49 -14.51
N VAL A 180 -16.86 18.38 -15.75
CA VAL A 180 -16.00 19.40 -16.35
C VAL A 180 -16.83 20.65 -16.68
N ARG A 181 -16.38 21.82 -16.23
CA ARG A 181 -17.12 23.07 -16.42
C ARG A 181 -16.93 23.62 -17.83
N PRO A 182 -17.91 24.35 -18.40
CA PRO A 182 -17.85 24.89 -19.76
C PRO A 182 -16.63 25.77 -20.07
N GLU A 183 -16.06 26.42 -19.05
CA GLU A 183 -14.89 27.30 -19.13
C GLU A 183 -13.55 26.54 -19.14
N ASP A 184 -13.57 25.26 -18.78
CA ASP A 184 -12.38 24.40 -18.77
C ASP A 184 -12.08 23.89 -20.20
N TYR A 185 -10.81 23.54 -20.42
CA TYR A 185 -10.34 22.96 -21.69
C TYR A 185 -9.78 21.57 -21.44
N PHE A 186 -9.97 20.65 -22.38
CA PHE A 186 -9.48 19.29 -22.21
C PHE A 186 -9.10 18.59 -23.51
N ASP A 187 -8.37 17.48 -23.37
CA ASP A 187 -8.19 16.46 -24.40
C ASP A 187 -8.01 15.08 -23.74
N LEU A 188 -8.15 14.02 -24.54
CA LEU A 188 -7.96 12.63 -24.13
C LEU A 188 -6.84 12.01 -24.97
N VAL A 189 -5.90 11.36 -24.31
CA VAL A 189 -4.83 10.58 -24.93
C VAL A 189 -4.99 9.13 -24.49
N LEU A 190 -5.04 8.22 -25.44
CA LEU A 190 -5.02 6.79 -25.22
C LEU A 190 -3.66 6.24 -25.63
N PHE A 191 -3.09 5.36 -24.83
CA PHE A 191 -1.84 4.69 -25.19
C PHE A 191 -1.96 3.17 -25.01
N GLY A 192 -1.61 2.47 -26.09
CA GLY A 192 -1.40 1.03 -26.12
C GLY A 192 -0.09 0.77 -26.86
N SER A 193 -0.08 -0.11 -27.87
CA SER A 193 1.03 -0.20 -28.82
C SER A 193 1.23 1.11 -29.60
N GLN A 194 0.12 1.76 -29.95
CA GLN A 194 0.10 3.07 -30.59
C GLN A 194 -0.44 4.12 -29.62
N VAL A 195 -0.07 5.38 -29.86
CA VAL A 195 -0.56 6.52 -29.08
C VAL A 195 -1.55 7.29 -29.94
N GLN A 196 -2.74 7.53 -29.41
CA GLN A 196 -3.81 8.25 -30.09
C GLN A 196 -4.34 9.37 -29.20
N SER A 197 -4.61 10.53 -29.77
CA SER A 197 -5.36 11.60 -29.10
C SER A 197 -6.77 11.71 -29.69
N TRP A 198 -7.73 12.20 -28.90
CA TRP A 198 -9.08 12.46 -29.39
C TRP A 198 -9.11 13.67 -30.32
N ARG A 199 -8.56 14.82 -29.90
CA ARG A 199 -8.44 16.02 -30.74
C ARG A 199 -6.99 16.38 -31.11
N GLY A 200 -6.01 16.00 -30.28
CA GLY A 200 -4.61 16.38 -30.44
C GLY A 200 -4.33 17.84 -30.08
N SER A 201 -5.28 18.50 -29.42
CA SER A 201 -5.21 19.88 -28.94
C SER A 201 -6.28 20.13 -27.88
N LEU A 202 -6.04 21.10 -27.01
CA LEU A 202 -7.02 21.51 -26.00
C LEU A 202 -8.25 22.12 -26.66
N VAL A 203 -9.43 21.58 -26.36
CA VAL A 203 -10.72 22.11 -26.82
C VAL A 203 -11.59 22.54 -25.64
N PRO A 204 -12.45 23.55 -25.79
CA PRO A 204 -13.33 23.98 -24.71
C PRO A 204 -14.36 22.89 -24.39
N ALA A 205 -14.75 22.78 -23.13
CA ALA A 205 -15.78 21.87 -22.62
C ALA A 205 -17.21 22.30 -22.98
N SER A 206 -17.44 22.63 -24.25
CA SER A 206 -18.78 22.85 -24.79
C SER A 206 -19.60 21.57 -24.76
N ALA A 207 -20.93 21.67 -24.65
CA ALA A 207 -21.83 20.51 -24.64
C ALA A 207 -21.60 19.56 -25.84
N ALA A 208 -21.31 20.11 -27.03
CA ALA A 208 -21.00 19.32 -28.22
C ALA A 208 -19.67 18.56 -28.09
N ASN A 209 -18.62 19.20 -27.55
CA ASN A 209 -17.33 18.56 -27.32
C ASN A 209 -17.39 17.51 -26.21
N LEU A 210 -18.13 17.78 -25.13
CA LEU A 210 -18.35 16.83 -24.05
C LEU A 210 -19.08 15.58 -24.56
N GLN A 211 -20.17 15.74 -25.32
CA GLN A 211 -20.87 14.61 -25.92
C GLN A 211 -19.96 13.80 -26.85
N ALA A 212 -19.22 14.48 -27.74
CA ALA A 212 -18.30 13.80 -28.66
C ALA A 212 -17.14 13.08 -27.93
N ALA A 213 -16.64 13.64 -26.82
CA ALA A 213 -15.65 12.98 -25.98
C ALA A 213 -16.23 11.77 -25.25
N GLN A 214 -17.46 11.86 -24.75
CA GLN A 214 -18.14 10.71 -24.15
C GLN A 214 -18.35 9.57 -25.16
N ASP A 215 -18.72 9.89 -26.40
CA ASP A 215 -18.85 8.90 -27.46
C ASP A 215 -17.50 8.27 -27.83
N PHE A 216 -16.42 9.07 -27.86
CA PHE A 216 -15.04 8.57 -27.98
C PHE A 216 -14.68 7.61 -26.83
N VAL A 217 -14.99 7.97 -25.58
CA VAL A 217 -14.76 7.11 -24.40
C VAL A 217 -15.54 5.80 -24.47
N ARG A 218 -16.81 5.83 -24.89
CA ARG A 218 -17.61 4.60 -25.06
C ARG A 218 -17.02 3.70 -26.14
N SER A 219 -16.55 4.29 -27.25
CA SER A 219 -16.16 3.57 -28.47
C SER A 219 -14.74 2.99 -28.48
N PHE A 220 -13.78 3.55 -27.74
CA PHE A 220 -12.39 3.07 -27.85
C PHE A 220 -12.25 1.60 -27.44
N SER A 221 -11.36 0.90 -28.12
CA SER A 221 -11.04 -0.51 -27.87
C SER A 221 -9.62 -0.64 -27.31
N LEU A 222 -9.34 -1.76 -26.66
CA LEU A 222 -7.98 -2.07 -26.22
C LEU A 222 -7.07 -2.28 -27.43
N ALA A 223 -5.79 -1.95 -27.26
CA ALA A 223 -4.83 -1.91 -28.34
C ALA A 223 -3.42 -2.34 -27.89
N GLY A 224 -3.20 -3.64 -27.72
CA GLY A 224 -1.86 -4.23 -27.73
C GLY A 224 -1.04 -3.97 -26.46
N ALA A 225 0.20 -3.52 -26.64
CA ALA A 225 1.22 -3.29 -25.61
C ALA A 225 1.03 -1.94 -24.88
N THR A 226 2.06 -1.44 -24.20
CA THR A 226 1.98 -0.27 -23.30
C THR A 226 3.08 0.75 -23.62
N ASN A 227 2.79 1.72 -24.50
CA ASN A 227 3.68 2.83 -24.86
C ASN A 227 3.49 4.04 -23.92
N LEU A 228 3.82 3.85 -22.65
CA LEU A 228 3.64 4.85 -21.59
C LEU A 228 4.42 6.14 -21.87
N ASN A 229 5.66 6.04 -22.35
CA ASN A 229 6.49 7.21 -22.68
C ASN A 229 5.83 8.06 -23.78
N GLY A 230 5.38 7.44 -24.87
CA GLY A 230 4.72 8.14 -25.96
C GLY A 230 3.41 8.80 -25.53
N GLY A 231 2.59 8.08 -24.74
CA GLY A 231 1.34 8.62 -24.19
C GLY A 231 1.56 9.86 -23.33
N LEU A 232 2.49 9.80 -22.38
CA LEU A 232 2.84 10.94 -21.53
C LEU A 232 3.38 12.11 -22.35
N LEU A 233 4.34 11.88 -23.25
CA LEU A 233 4.93 12.95 -24.05
C LEU A 233 3.89 13.64 -24.95
N LEU A 234 2.94 12.89 -25.53
CA LEU A 234 1.85 13.49 -26.31
C LEU A 234 0.94 14.36 -25.43
N GLY A 235 0.53 13.86 -24.26
CA GLY A 235 -0.30 14.65 -23.34
C GLY A 235 0.40 15.92 -22.84
N ILE A 236 1.69 15.83 -22.55
CA ILE A 236 2.55 16.97 -22.17
C ILE A 236 2.67 17.97 -23.32
N ASP A 237 2.85 17.50 -24.55
CA ASP A 237 2.93 18.36 -25.74
C ASP A 237 1.62 19.10 -26.00
N ILE A 238 0.46 18.44 -25.85
CA ILE A 238 -0.87 19.08 -25.95
C ILE A 238 -1.00 20.25 -24.96
N LEU A 239 -0.67 20.02 -23.68
CA LEU A 239 -0.70 21.08 -22.66
C LEU A 239 0.28 22.22 -22.96
N ASN A 240 1.53 21.88 -23.32
CA ASN A 240 2.55 22.87 -23.67
C ASN A 240 2.21 23.68 -24.93
N LYS A 241 1.57 23.07 -25.94
CA LYS A 241 1.11 23.76 -27.14
C LYS A 241 -0.07 24.68 -26.83
N GLY A 242 -1.00 24.24 -26.00
CA GLY A 242 -2.14 25.03 -25.54
C GLY A 242 -1.69 26.34 -24.88
N GLN A 243 -0.76 26.25 -23.93
CA GLN A 243 -0.18 27.42 -23.25
C GLN A 243 0.56 28.36 -24.22
N ARG A 244 1.28 27.83 -25.21
CA ARG A 244 2.02 28.66 -26.18
C ARG A 244 1.13 29.32 -27.22
N SER A 245 0.06 28.65 -27.64
CA SER A 245 -0.74 29.05 -28.79
C SER A 245 -1.92 29.95 -28.41
N ASN A 246 -2.39 29.89 -27.17
CA ASN A 246 -3.47 30.72 -26.67
C ASN A 246 -3.10 31.36 -25.31
N PRO A 247 -2.88 32.69 -25.26
CA PRO A 247 -2.59 33.41 -24.02
C PRO A 247 -3.68 33.27 -22.95
N GLU A 248 -4.95 33.10 -23.33
CA GLU A 248 -6.05 32.91 -22.35
C GLU A 248 -5.86 31.60 -21.56
N LEU A 249 -5.41 30.54 -22.24
CA LEU A 249 -5.12 29.24 -21.62
C LEU A 249 -3.89 29.28 -20.70
N SER A 250 -3.07 30.33 -20.77
CA SER A 250 -1.91 30.49 -19.88
C SER A 250 -2.30 30.90 -18.46
N ASN A 251 -3.48 31.49 -18.27
CA ASN A 251 -4.03 31.82 -16.96
C ASN A 251 -4.78 30.65 -16.31
N HIS A 252 -5.04 29.59 -17.07
CA HIS A 252 -5.70 28.38 -16.57
C HIS A 252 -4.70 27.51 -15.80
N ALA A 253 -5.20 26.72 -14.85
CA ALA A 253 -4.43 25.71 -14.14
C ALA A 253 -4.26 24.44 -15.01
N PRO A 254 -3.06 24.16 -15.55
CA PRO A 254 -2.79 22.90 -16.27
C PRO A 254 -2.74 21.69 -15.32
N ILE A 255 -3.37 20.58 -15.71
CA ILE A 255 -3.40 19.32 -14.95
C ILE A 255 -3.23 18.15 -15.92
N LEU A 256 -2.25 17.28 -15.65
CA LEU A 256 -2.05 16.04 -16.39
C LEU A 256 -2.35 14.85 -15.47
N ILE A 257 -3.30 13.99 -15.87
CA ILE A 257 -3.66 12.78 -15.12
C ILE A 257 -3.39 11.57 -16.02
N MET A 258 -2.56 10.65 -15.54
CA MET A 258 -2.25 9.40 -16.23
C MET A 258 -2.81 8.21 -15.45
N LEU A 259 -3.37 7.21 -16.14
CA LEU A 259 -3.84 5.96 -15.55
C LEU A 259 -3.20 4.78 -16.29
N THR A 260 -2.61 3.84 -15.56
CA THR A 260 -2.03 2.59 -16.10
C THR A 260 -2.18 1.43 -15.11
N ASP A 261 -2.29 0.21 -15.63
CA ASP A 261 -2.33 -1.03 -14.83
C ASP A 261 -1.05 -1.87 -14.95
N GLY A 262 -0.06 -1.40 -15.70
CA GLY A 262 1.10 -2.19 -16.09
C GLY A 262 2.39 -1.39 -16.24
N GLU A 263 3.43 -2.09 -16.69
CA GLU A 263 4.75 -1.52 -16.97
C GLU A 263 4.88 -1.10 -18.44
N PRO A 264 5.76 -0.13 -18.78
CA PRO A 264 6.04 0.19 -20.18
C PRO A 264 6.62 -1.02 -20.92
N THR A 265 6.00 -1.38 -22.05
CA THR A 265 6.38 -2.55 -22.88
C THR A 265 6.60 -2.22 -24.35
N GLU A 266 6.29 -0.99 -24.77
CA GLU A 266 6.43 -0.52 -26.15
C GLU A 266 7.07 0.87 -26.18
N GLY A 267 7.82 1.17 -27.24
CA GLY A 267 8.57 2.43 -27.34
C GLY A 267 9.75 2.48 -26.37
N GLU A 268 9.87 3.56 -25.60
CA GLU A 268 10.89 3.69 -24.55
C GLU A 268 10.42 2.96 -23.28
N THR A 269 11.19 1.98 -22.84
CA THR A 269 10.89 1.12 -21.68
C THR A 269 11.89 1.30 -20.54
N ASP A 270 13.02 2.00 -20.76
CA ASP A 270 13.94 2.35 -19.69
C ASP A 270 13.31 3.40 -18.76
N ARG A 271 12.90 2.96 -17.57
CA ARG A 271 12.28 3.80 -16.53
C ARG A 271 13.08 5.07 -16.26
N THR A 272 14.40 5.00 -16.19
CA THR A 272 15.26 6.17 -15.91
C THR A 272 15.17 7.18 -17.03
N GLN A 273 15.17 6.71 -18.28
CA GLN A 273 15.01 7.56 -19.45
C GLN A 273 13.60 8.15 -19.53
N ILE A 274 12.54 7.39 -19.20
CA ILE A 274 11.16 7.88 -19.14
C ILE A 274 11.03 9.01 -18.12
N LEU A 275 11.55 8.83 -16.90
CA LEU A 275 11.56 9.86 -15.85
C LEU A 275 12.22 11.15 -16.38
N LYS A 276 13.40 11.02 -17.02
CA LYS A 276 14.12 12.14 -17.62
C LYS A 276 13.32 12.82 -18.73
N ASN A 277 12.72 12.05 -19.63
CA ASN A 277 11.91 12.56 -20.75
C ASN A 277 10.73 13.38 -20.24
N VAL A 278 9.94 12.80 -19.32
CA VAL A 278 8.75 13.42 -18.73
C VAL A 278 9.14 14.71 -17.99
N ARG A 279 10.14 14.65 -17.11
CA ARG A 279 10.62 15.82 -16.36
C ARG A 279 11.07 16.95 -17.29
N SER A 280 11.83 16.61 -18.32
CA SER A 280 12.35 17.59 -19.28
C SER A 280 11.23 18.23 -20.10
N ALA A 281 10.21 17.44 -20.47
CA ALA A 281 9.09 17.91 -21.27
C ALA A 281 8.10 18.78 -20.47
N ILE A 282 7.86 18.46 -19.19
CA ILE A 282 7.01 19.28 -18.31
C ILE A 282 7.73 20.56 -17.88
N GLY A 283 9.02 20.47 -17.54
CA GLY A 283 9.83 21.62 -17.16
C GLY A 283 9.29 22.38 -15.92
N GLY A 284 8.64 21.67 -14.99
CA GLY A 284 8.06 22.24 -13.77
C GLY A 284 6.78 23.07 -13.98
N LYS A 285 6.23 23.12 -15.19
CA LYS A 285 5.08 23.98 -15.52
C LYS A 285 3.76 23.54 -14.93
N PHE A 286 3.58 22.25 -14.65
CA PHE A 286 2.31 21.70 -14.16
C PHE A 286 2.47 20.37 -13.42
N PRO A 287 1.51 20.01 -12.54
CA PRO A 287 1.53 18.74 -11.85
C PRO A 287 1.20 17.55 -12.78
N LEU A 288 1.90 16.43 -12.58
CA LEU A 288 1.54 15.12 -13.13
C LEU A 288 1.02 14.20 -12.02
N TYR A 289 -0.20 13.72 -12.19
CA TYR A 289 -0.83 12.75 -11.29
C TYR A 289 -0.88 11.37 -11.93
N ASN A 290 -0.20 10.40 -11.33
CA ASN A 290 -0.20 9.02 -11.82
C ASN A 290 -1.15 8.14 -11.00
N LEU A 291 -2.06 7.46 -11.67
CA LEU A 291 -3.00 6.51 -11.10
C LEU A 291 -2.54 5.11 -11.47
N GLY A 292 -2.10 4.34 -10.47
CA GLY A 292 -1.70 2.95 -10.65
C GLY A 292 -2.87 2.02 -10.35
N PHE A 293 -3.43 1.40 -11.39
CA PHE A 293 -4.57 0.50 -11.27
C PHE A 293 -4.09 -0.93 -10.96
N GLY A 294 -4.42 -1.42 -9.78
CA GLY A 294 -4.06 -2.77 -9.36
C GLY A 294 -2.68 -2.88 -8.74
N HIS A 295 -2.16 -4.11 -8.73
CA HIS A 295 -0.87 -4.45 -8.11
C HIS A 295 0.24 -4.77 -9.12
N ASN A 296 -0.09 -4.85 -10.42
CA ASN A 296 0.85 -5.23 -11.48
C ASN A 296 1.67 -4.05 -12.04
N VAL A 297 1.60 -2.90 -11.38
CA VAL A 297 2.35 -1.69 -11.71
C VAL A 297 3.48 -1.45 -10.72
N ASP A 298 4.65 -1.07 -11.23
CA ASP A 298 5.74 -0.51 -10.44
C ASP A 298 5.33 0.86 -9.89
N PHE A 299 4.69 0.84 -8.72
CA PHE A 299 4.16 2.05 -8.10
C PHE A 299 5.26 2.98 -7.60
N SER A 300 6.43 2.44 -7.22
CA SER A 300 7.58 3.25 -6.84
C SER A 300 8.04 4.11 -8.01
N PHE A 301 8.09 3.54 -9.22
CA PHE A 301 8.35 4.30 -10.44
C PHE A 301 7.32 5.42 -10.67
N LEU A 302 6.02 5.15 -10.48
CA LEU A 302 4.97 6.17 -10.63
C LEU A 302 5.03 7.27 -9.57
N GLU A 303 5.38 6.92 -8.32
CA GLU A 303 5.59 7.85 -7.21
C GLU A 303 6.74 8.81 -7.53
N VAL A 304 7.90 8.28 -7.91
CA VAL A 304 9.07 9.08 -8.31
C VAL A 304 8.71 10.02 -9.46
N MET A 305 8.06 9.52 -10.50
CA MET A 305 7.65 10.31 -11.65
C MET A 305 6.72 11.47 -11.27
N SER A 306 5.68 11.20 -10.47
CA SER A 306 4.74 12.24 -10.05
C SER A 306 5.43 13.28 -9.18
N MET A 307 6.26 12.83 -8.25
CA MET A 307 6.97 13.72 -7.33
C MET A 307 7.99 14.61 -8.07
N GLU A 308 8.68 14.12 -9.11
CA GLU A 308 9.59 14.95 -9.92
C GLU A 308 8.86 16.04 -10.71
N ASN A 309 7.54 15.89 -10.85
CA ASN A 309 6.69 16.75 -11.66
C ASN A 309 5.55 17.36 -10.82
N ASN A 310 5.84 17.75 -9.58
CA ASN A 310 4.94 18.50 -8.70
C ASN A 310 3.56 17.87 -8.40
N GLY A 311 3.40 16.56 -8.62
CA GLY A 311 2.18 15.82 -8.34
C GLY A 311 2.38 14.68 -7.36
N ARG A 312 1.42 13.76 -7.32
CA ARG A 312 1.46 12.55 -6.48
C ARG A 312 0.91 11.36 -7.25
N ALA A 313 1.38 10.16 -6.91
CA ALA A 313 0.77 8.93 -7.37
C ALA A 313 -0.33 8.47 -6.41
N GLN A 314 -1.36 7.82 -6.94
CA GLN A 314 -2.43 7.20 -6.16
C GLN A 314 -2.68 5.79 -6.68
N ARG A 315 -2.77 4.82 -5.77
CA ARG A 315 -3.16 3.47 -6.14
C ARG A 315 -4.69 3.38 -6.22
N ILE A 316 -5.16 2.71 -7.26
CA ILE A 316 -6.56 2.34 -7.46
C ILE A 316 -6.62 0.82 -7.29
N TYR A 317 -7.39 0.33 -6.32
CA TYR A 317 -7.50 -1.09 -6.06
C TYR A 317 -8.49 -1.75 -7.02
N GLU A 318 -8.15 -2.94 -7.52
CA GLU A 318 -9.01 -3.76 -8.39
C GLU A 318 -10.17 -4.37 -7.58
N ASP A 319 -11.16 -3.54 -7.28
CA ASP A 319 -12.35 -3.92 -6.53
C ASP A 319 -13.61 -3.29 -7.18
N HIS A 320 -14.80 -3.66 -6.72
CA HIS A 320 -16.09 -3.20 -7.22
C HIS A 320 -16.26 -1.67 -7.14
N ASP A 321 -15.49 -0.98 -6.29
CA ASP A 321 -15.55 0.45 -6.05
C ASP A 321 -14.46 1.27 -6.80
N ALA A 322 -13.69 0.65 -7.72
CA ALA A 322 -12.61 1.34 -8.43
C ALA A 322 -13.08 2.60 -9.19
N THR A 323 -14.30 2.57 -9.74
CA THR A 323 -14.96 3.73 -10.37
C THR A 323 -15.06 4.91 -9.39
N GLN A 324 -15.45 4.64 -8.14
CA GLN A 324 -15.57 5.62 -7.05
C GLN A 324 -14.20 6.08 -6.56
N GLN A 325 -13.20 5.18 -6.51
CA GLN A 325 -11.82 5.56 -6.16
C GLN A 325 -11.24 6.56 -7.17
N LEU A 326 -11.47 6.36 -8.47
CA LEU A 326 -11.05 7.27 -9.55
C LEU A 326 -11.74 8.64 -9.44
N GLN A 327 -13.06 8.67 -9.22
CA GLN A 327 -13.82 9.91 -8.97
C GLN A 327 -13.33 10.62 -7.71
N GLY A 328 -13.14 9.87 -6.61
CA GLY A 328 -12.67 10.41 -5.34
C GLY A 328 -11.27 11.03 -5.46
N PHE A 329 -10.41 10.47 -6.32
CA PHE A 329 -9.15 11.11 -6.67
C PHE A 329 -9.36 12.39 -7.48
N TYR A 330 -10.12 12.33 -8.58
CA TYR A 330 -10.36 13.50 -9.43
C TYR A 330 -10.94 14.67 -8.65
N ASN A 331 -11.91 14.42 -7.77
CA ASN A 331 -12.53 15.44 -6.93
C ASN A 331 -11.54 16.15 -5.99
N GLN A 332 -10.38 15.55 -5.68
CA GLN A 332 -9.32 16.21 -4.90
C GLN A 332 -8.48 17.19 -5.73
N VAL A 333 -8.51 17.09 -7.06
CA VAL A 333 -7.72 17.92 -7.99
C VAL A 333 -8.59 18.68 -9.01
N ALA A 334 -9.91 18.51 -8.97
CA ALA A 334 -10.85 19.06 -9.95
C ALA A 334 -10.98 20.58 -9.88
N THR A 335 -10.77 21.17 -8.70
CA THR A 335 -11.00 22.60 -8.45
C THR A 335 -9.73 23.30 -7.95
N PRO A 336 -8.81 23.66 -8.84
CA PRO A 336 -7.66 24.49 -8.48
C PRO A 336 -8.09 25.92 -8.13
N LEU A 337 -7.52 26.48 -7.07
CA LEU A 337 -7.81 27.84 -6.58
C LEU A 337 -6.60 28.77 -6.69
N LEU A 338 -5.39 28.25 -6.48
CA LEU A 338 -4.13 29.00 -6.59
C LEU A 338 -3.08 28.16 -7.33
N VAL A 339 -2.19 28.84 -8.06
CA VAL A 339 -1.00 28.23 -8.67
C VAL A 339 0.27 28.90 -8.14
N ASP A 340 1.38 28.16 -8.17
CA ASP A 340 2.70 28.63 -7.73
C ASP A 340 2.68 29.23 -6.32
N VAL A 341 2.14 28.45 -5.36
CA VAL A 341 2.05 28.83 -3.95
C VAL A 341 3.42 28.69 -3.31
N GLU A 342 3.97 29.79 -2.83
CA GLU A 342 5.24 29.88 -2.12
C GLU A 342 5.01 30.45 -0.72
N LEU A 343 5.36 29.68 0.30
CA LEU A 343 5.33 30.09 1.70
C LEU A 343 6.76 30.48 2.10
N GLN A 344 7.00 31.77 2.20
CA GLN A 344 8.30 32.37 2.47
C GLN A 344 8.46 32.63 3.97
N TYR A 345 9.58 32.15 4.52
CA TYR A 345 9.97 32.39 5.92
C TYR A 345 11.33 33.10 5.95
N PRO A 346 11.58 34.02 6.90
CA PRO A 346 12.86 34.72 6.97
C PRO A 346 14.03 33.74 7.16
N LYS A 347 15.03 33.78 6.27
CA LYS A 347 16.13 32.81 6.21
C LYS A 347 16.98 32.75 7.49
N ASP A 348 17.04 33.83 8.24
CA ASP A 348 17.79 33.93 9.50
C ASP A 348 16.99 33.42 10.72
N THR A 349 15.72 33.05 10.52
CA THR A 349 14.82 32.61 11.60
C THR A 349 14.51 31.12 11.57
N VAL A 350 14.75 30.41 10.44
CA VAL A 350 14.41 28.99 10.29
C VAL A 350 15.65 28.15 10.06
N SER A 351 15.82 27.12 10.88
CA SER A 351 16.94 26.17 10.80
C SER A 351 16.61 24.95 9.93
N GLU A 352 15.38 24.44 10.03
CA GLU A 352 14.90 23.30 9.27
C GLU A 352 13.46 23.56 8.81
N LEU A 353 13.14 23.19 7.57
CA LEU A 353 11.86 23.48 6.95
C LEU A 353 11.46 22.33 6.01
N THR A 354 10.18 22.01 6.02
CA THR A 354 9.56 21.11 5.04
C THR A 354 9.34 21.79 3.69
N GLN A 355 8.80 21.07 2.71
CA GLN A 355 8.42 21.64 1.42
C GLN A 355 7.49 22.84 1.62
N HIS A 356 7.88 23.99 1.06
CA HIS A 356 7.19 25.28 1.22
C HIS A 356 6.83 25.92 -0.13
N SER A 357 7.07 25.21 -1.23
CA SER A 357 6.65 25.58 -2.58
C SER A 357 5.76 24.49 -3.15
N HIS A 358 4.55 24.86 -3.56
CA HIS A 358 3.51 23.95 -4.02
C HIS A 358 2.95 24.46 -5.34
N LYS A 359 2.89 23.59 -6.34
CA LYS A 359 2.55 24.03 -7.69
C LYS A 359 1.10 24.47 -7.83
N GLN A 360 0.18 23.82 -7.13
CA GLN A 360 -1.24 24.16 -7.12
C GLN A 360 -1.85 23.89 -5.75
N TYR A 361 -2.83 24.70 -5.38
CA TYR A 361 -3.71 24.49 -4.23
C TYR A 361 -5.13 24.23 -4.72
N TYR A 362 -5.77 23.19 -4.20
CA TYR A 362 -7.11 22.76 -4.60
C TYR A 362 -8.13 23.00 -3.50
N GLU A 363 -9.35 23.32 -3.89
CA GLU A 363 -10.48 23.39 -2.96
C GLU A 363 -10.62 22.08 -2.19
N GLY A 364 -10.94 22.16 -0.89
CA GLY A 364 -11.08 20.99 -0.04
C GLY A 364 -9.77 20.33 0.40
N SER A 365 -8.63 20.78 -0.12
CA SER A 365 -7.30 20.38 0.34
C SER A 365 -6.69 21.42 1.31
N GLU A 366 -5.45 21.17 1.72
CA GLU A 366 -4.66 22.05 2.58
C GLU A 366 -3.17 21.89 2.27
N ILE A 367 -2.43 23.00 2.35
CA ILE A 367 -0.97 22.99 2.39
C ILE A 367 -0.53 23.09 3.84
N VAL A 368 0.36 22.21 4.27
CA VAL A 368 0.93 22.22 5.63
C VAL A 368 2.44 22.34 5.52
N VAL A 369 3.00 23.37 6.15
CA VAL A 369 4.44 23.57 6.25
C VAL A 369 4.83 23.61 7.72
N ALA A 370 5.76 22.75 8.10
CA ALA A 370 6.34 22.73 9.43
C ALA A 370 7.84 23.00 9.39
N GLY A 371 8.37 23.57 10.48
CA GLY A 371 9.78 23.86 10.61
C GLY A 371 10.25 24.09 12.04
N ARG A 372 11.56 24.25 12.19
CA ARG A 372 12.24 24.59 13.44
C ARG A 372 12.82 26.01 13.37
N ILE A 373 12.37 26.86 14.27
CA ILE A 373 12.81 28.23 14.47
C ILE A 373 14.16 28.23 15.17
N ALA A 374 15.07 29.11 14.75
CA ALA A 374 16.35 29.33 15.39
C ALA A 374 16.16 29.98 16.78
N ASP A 375 17.10 29.72 17.70
CA ASP A 375 17.03 30.24 19.06
C ASP A 375 16.95 31.77 19.08
N GLN A 376 16.14 32.31 20.00
CA GLN A 376 15.93 33.76 20.19
C GLN A 376 15.33 34.51 18.99
N LYS A 377 14.78 33.82 17.98
CA LYS A 377 14.16 34.44 16.78
C LYS A 377 12.64 34.43 16.77
N LEU A 378 12.01 33.84 17.78
CA LEU A 378 10.56 33.66 17.91
C LEU A 378 9.75 34.96 17.72
N SER A 379 10.16 36.04 18.39
CA SER A 379 9.48 37.34 18.40
C SER A 379 9.47 38.06 17.04
N SER A 380 10.33 37.63 16.11
CA SER A 380 10.42 38.16 14.75
C SER A 380 9.88 37.20 13.70
N PHE A 381 9.35 36.05 14.12
CA PHE A 381 8.91 35.01 13.22
C PHE A 381 7.62 35.40 12.51
N LYS A 382 7.61 35.18 11.19
CA LYS A 382 6.47 35.46 10.31
C LYS A 382 6.52 34.56 9.09
N ALA A 383 5.40 34.48 8.38
CA ALA A 383 5.31 33.81 7.09
C ALA A 383 4.67 34.75 6.06
N ASP A 384 5.29 34.88 4.89
CA ASP A 384 4.74 35.61 3.75
C ASP A 384 4.31 34.58 2.70
N VAL A 385 3.04 34.55 2.30
CA VAL A 385 2.53 33.62 1.28
C VAL A 385 2.30 34.37 -0.02
N ARG A 386 2.86 33.86 -1.12
CA ARG A 386 2.68 34.37 -2.47
C ARG A 386 2.10 33.27 -3.36
N ALA A 387 1.15 33.63 -4.22
CA ALA A 387 0.60 32.72 -5.22
C ALA A 387 0.00 33.52 -6.38
N HIS A 388 -0.52 32.83 -7.39
CA HIS A 388 -1.30 33.45 -8.46
C HIS A 388 -2.72 32.86 -8.53
N ALA A 389 -3.69 33.72 -8.78
CA ALA A 389 -5.10 33.40 -8.97
C ALA A 389 -5.63 34.16 -10.19
N ASP A 390 -6.04 33.46 -11.25
CA ASP A 390 -6.67 34.06 -12.44
C ASP A 390 -5.89 35.25 -13.03
N GLY A 391 -4.57 35.06 -13.19
CA GLY A 391 -3.66 36.11 -13.67
C GLY A 391 -3.35 37.23 -12.68
N ARG A 392 -3.88 37.17 -11.45
CA ARG A 392 -3.62 38.15 -10.37
C ARG A 392 -2.70 37.56 -9.31
N GLU A 393 -1.93 38.43 -8.67
CA GLU A 393 -1.04 38.03 -7.59
C GLU A 393 -1.83 37.96 -6.26
N PHE A 394 -1.73 36.82 -5.58
CA PHE A 394 -2.24 36.61 -4.23
C PHE A 394 -1.09 36.80 -3.23
N LYS A 395 -1.29 37.63 -2.22
CA LYS A 395 -0.31 37.90 -1.16
C LYS A 395 -0.99 37.97 0.18
N THR A 396 -0.40 37.32 1.18
CA THR A 396 -0.77 37.52 2.59
C THR A 396 0.45 37.37 3.48
N THR A 397 0.41 38.03 4.65
CA THR A 397 1.44 37.94 5.67
C THR A 397 0.79 37.45 6.96
N CYS A 398 1.36 36.39 7.52
CA CYS A 398 0.94 35.78 8.77
C CYS A 398 1.97 36.11 9.86
N LEU A 399 1.49 36.78 10.91
CA LEU A 399 2.26 37.12 12.09
C LEU A 399 1.88 36.18 13.23
N VAL A 400 2.84 35.91 14.12
CA VAL A 400 2.58 35.12 15.32
C VAL A 400 1.84 35.96 16.34
N ASP A 401 0.72 35.46 16.83
CA ASP A 401 -0.02 36.04 17.95
C ASP A 401 0.50 35.43 19.27
N GLU A 402 1.47 36.10 19.90
CA GLU A 402 2.11 35.60 21.13
C GLU A 402 1.14 35.43 22.30
N GLU A 403 0.11 36.29 22.40
CA GLU A 403 -0.89 36.20 23.46
C GLU A 403 -1.79 34.98 23.25
N GLU A 404 -2.24 34.75 22.01
CA GLU A 404 -3.00 33.57 21.66
C GLU A 404 -2.18 32.28 21.84
N MET A 405 -0.88 32.28 21.51
CA MET A 405 -0.02 31.11 21.75
C MET A 405 0.08 30.76 23.24
N LYS A 406 0.25 31.76 24.12
CA LYS A 406 0.26 31.56 25.57
C LYS A 406 -1.08 31.00 26.07
N LYS A 407 -2.20 31.50 25.53
CA LYS A 407 -3.54 31.02 25.87
C LYS A 407 -3.76 29.58 25.40
N LEU A 408 -3.37 29.23 24.17
CA LEU A 408 -3.44 27.86 23.66
C LEU A 408 -2.63 26.89 24.52
N LEU A 409 -1.44 27.32 24.98
CA LEU A 409 -0.61 26.54 25.89
C LEU A 409 -1.30 26.34 27.25
N GLN A 410 -2.02 27.34 27.78
CA GLN A 410 -2.81 27.19 29.00
C GLN A 410 -4.01 26.25 28.81
N GLU A 411 -4.67 26.30 27.65
CA GLU A 411 -5.88 25.51 27.36
C GLU A 411 -5.58 24.02 27.08
N ARG A 412 -4.45 23.71 26.44
CA ARG A 412 -4.05 22.35 26.02
C ARG A 412 -2.87 21.78 26.81
N GLY A 413 -2.12 22.62 27.50
CA GLY A 413 -0.91 22.25 28.26
C GLY A 413 0.30 21.96 27.37
N HIS A 414 1.37 21.46 27.98
CA HIS A 414 2.63 21.06 27.31
C HIS A 414 2.46 20.00 26.21
N MET A 415 1.30 19.34 26.15
CA MET A 415 0.97 18.45 25.05
C MET A 415 0.93 19.19 23.69
N LEU A 416 0.55 20.47 23.68
CA LEU A 416 0.59 21.29 22.47
C LEU A 416 2.02 21.43 21.92
N GLU A 417 2.98 21.77 22.79
CA GLU A 417 4.39 21.92 22.41
C GLU A 417 4.94 20.62 21.85
N ASN A 418 4.71 19.50 22.55
CA ASN A 418 5.14 18.18 22.10
C ASN A 418 4.51 17.79 20.75
N HIS A 419 3.21 18.04 20.55
CA HIS A 419 2.55 17.67 19.30
C HIS A 419 3.00 18.52 18.11
N VAL A 420 3.29 19.82 18.28
CA VAL A 420 3.82 20.66 17.20
C VAL A 420 5.22 20.20 16.78
N GLU A 421 6.08 19.87 17.75
CA GLU A 421 7.40 19.31 17.47
C GLU A 421 7.31 17.95 16.76
N ARG A 422 6.46 17.04 17.26
CA ARG A 422 6.28 15.71 16.66
C ARG A 422 5.62 15.77 15.28
N LEU A 423 4.74 16.74 15.03
CA LEU A 423 4.19 17.03 13.71
C LEU A 423 5.29 17.43 12.73
N TRP A 424 6.18 18.35 13.13
CA TRP A 424 7.35 18.72 12.32
C TRP A 424 8.23 17.50 12.03
N ALA A 425 8.53 16.71 13.06
CA ALA A 425 9.36 15.52 12.91
C ALA A 425 8.72 14.49 11.95
N TYR A 426 7.42 14.23 12.09
CA TYR A 426 6.67 13.33 11.22
C TYR A 426 6.73 13.80 9.76
N LEU A 427 6.37 15.06 9.48
CA LEU A 427 6.37 15.59 8.11
C LEU A 427 7.78 15.58 7.51
N THR A 428 8.80 15.93 8.30
CA THR A 428 10.19 15.92 7.86
C THR A 428 10.66 14.51 7.53
N VAL A 429 10.37 13.51 8.38
CA VAL A 429 10.72 12.11 8.10
C VAL A 429 10.02 11.60 6.84
N GLN A 430 8.72 11.88 6.68
CA GLN A 430 7.98 11.51 5.46
C GLN A 430 8.59 12.15 4.21
N GLU A 431 8.96 13.44 4.28
CA GLU A 431 9.59 14.14 3.17
C GLU A 431 10.97 13.57 2.82
N LEU A 432 11.79 13.22 3.83
CA LEU A 432 13.09 12.56 3.62
C LEU A 432 12.93 11.18 2.98
N LEU A 433 11.95 10.39 3.45
CA LEU A 433 11.61 9.08 2.91
C LEU A 433 11.09 9.15 1.47
N ALA A 434 10.41 10.23 1.12
CA ALA A 434 9.96 10.48 -0.25
C ALA A 434 11.14 10.94 -1.13
N LYS A 435 11.95 11.91 -0.66
CA LYS A 435 13.11 12.44 -1.41
C LYS A 435 14.15 11.37 -1.73
N ARG A 436 14.34 10.36 -0.86
CA ARG A 436 15.29 9.26 -1.09
C ARG A 436 14.97 8.43 -2.35
N MET A 437 13.72 8.46 -2.82
CA MET A 437 13.31 7.68 -4.00
C MET A 437 13.85 8.28 -5.31
N LYS A 438 14.22 9.57 -5.32
CA LYS A 438 14.74 10.30 -6.49
C LYS A 438 16.27 10.39 -6.56
N LEU A 439 16.96 10.01 -5.48
CA LEU A 439 18.40 10.23 -5.34
C LEU A 439 19.16 8.91 -5.41
N GLU A 440 20.41 9.00 -5.84
CA GLU A 440 21.36 7.89 -5.90
C GLU A 440 22.67 8.22 -5.17
N GLY A 441 23.46 7.18 -4.88
CA GLY A 441 24.80 7.34 -4.33
C GLY A 441 24.87 8.05 -2.96
N PRO A 442 25.87 8.93 -2.74
CA PRO A 442 26.19 9.48 -1.42
C PRO A 442 25.10 10.42 -0.88
N GLU A 443 24.37 11.12 -1.75
CA GLU A 443 23.29 12.03 -1.32
C GLU A 443 22.12 11.24 -0.73
N LYS A 444 21.76 10.10 -1.34
CA LYS A 444 20.75 9.18 -0.81
C LYS A 444 21.17 8.66 0.56
N ALA A 445 22.42 8.24 0.72
CA ALA A 445 22.94 7.74 1.99
C ALA A 445 22.87 8.81 3.10
N LYS A 446 23.22 10.06 2.79
CA LYS A 446 23.12 11.19 3.72
C LYS A 446 21.67 11.45 4.16
N LEU A 447 20.71 11.45 3.22
CA LEU A 447 19.29 11.61 3.57
C LEU A 447 18.76 10.44 4.40
N MET A 448 19.13 9.21 4.05
CA MET A 448 18.72 8.02 4.82
C MET A 448 19.29 8.04 6.24
N ALA A 449 20.54 8.45 6.43
CA ALA A 449 21.14 8.62 7.75
C ALA A 449 20.39 9.68 8.58
N LYS A 450 20.02 10.83 7.96
CA LYS A 450 19.22 11.86 8.63
C LYS A 450 17.83 11.34 9.02
N ALA A 451 17.13 10.66 8.10
CA ALA A 451 15.82 10.08 8.36
C ALA A 451 15.86 9.03 9.47
N LEU A 452 16.90 8.17 9.47
CA LEU A 452 17.13 7.19 10.54
C LEU A 452 17.35 7.88 11.89
N GLN A 453 18.23 8.88 11.95
CA GLN A 453 18.52 9.63 13.17
C GLN A 453 17.25 10.29 13.74
N MET A 454 16.44 10.93 12.90
CA MET A 454 15.17 11.52 13.32
C MET A 454 14.16 10.46 13.78
N SER A 455 14.06 9.34 13.07
CA SER A 455 13.16 8.23 13.44
C SER A 455 13.53 7.66 14.82
N LEU A 456 14.82 7.51 15.12
CA LEU A 456 15.29 7.08 16.44
C LEU A 456 15.05 8.15 17.52
N ALA A 457 15.34 9.42 17.24
CA ALA A 457 15.17 10.52 18.18
C ALA A 457 13.70 10.69 18.62
N TYR A 458 12.76 10.55 17.69
CA TYR A 458 11.32 10.67 17.94
C TYR A 458 10.62 9.33 18.18
N GLN A 459 11.36 8.22 18.18
CA GLN A 459 10.88 6.86 18.44
C GLN A 459 9.78 6.39 17.45
N PHE A 460 9.91 6.78 16.18
CA PHE A 460 9.02 6.32 15.13
C PHE A 460 9.45 4.97 14.58
N VAL A 461 8.49 4.07 14.36
CA VAL A 461 8.67 2.87 13.52
C VAL A 461 8.46 3.29 12.07
N THR A 462 9.52 3.22 11.27
CA THR A 462 9.58 3.72 9.90
C THR A 462 10.22 2.67 8.99
N PRO A 463 10.26 2.87 7.66
CA PRO A 463 11.05 2.02 6.76
C PRO A 463 12.54 1.84 7.11
N LEU A 464 13.07 2.59 8.08
CA LEU A 464 14.47 2.56 8.52
C LEU A 464 14.64 2.08 9.97
N THR A 465 13.55 1.87 10.70
CA THR A 465 13.56 1.56 12.14
C THR A 465 12.53 0.49 12.48
N SER A 466 12.97 -0.47 13.29
CA SER A 466 12.15 -1.57 13.81
C SER A 466 12.00 -1.42 15.33
N MET A 467 10.88 -1.88 15.88
CA MET A 467 10.70 -2.01 17.33
C MET A 467 10.73 -3.49 17.71
N THR A 468 11.60 -3.86 18.65
CA THR A 468 11.66 -5.23 19.18
C THR A 468 11.13 -5.31 20.60
N MET A 469 10.56 -6.46 20.97
CA MET A 469 10.03 -6.70 22.32
C MET A 469 10.91 -7.71 23.06
N ARG A 470 11.82 -7.21 23.89
CA ARG A 470 12.68 -8.06 24.73
C ARG A 470 11.88 -8.85 25.76
N GLY A 471 12.32 -10.08 26.02
CA GLY A 471 11.72 -10.97 27.03
C GLY A 471 10.52 -11.79 26.53
N LEU A 472 10.18 -11.65 25.26
CA LEU A 472 9.26 -12.53 24.55
C LEU A 472 10.04 -13.19 23.41
N VAL A 473 9.86 -14.49 23.23
CA VAL A 473 10.44 -15.23 22.13
C VAL A 473 9.39 -16.16 21.53
N ASP A 474 9.47 -16.36 20.22
CA ASP A 474 8.74 -17.43 19.56
C ASP A 474 9.43 -18.80 19.77
N GLU A 475 8.92 -19.83 19.10
CA GLU A 475 9.46 -21.18 19.17
C GLU A 475 10.91 -21.29 18.67
N ASP A 476 11.34 -20.37 17.79
CA ASP A 476 12.70 -20.29 17.25
C ASP A 476 13.64 -19.43 18.13
N GLY A 477 13.15 -18.90 19.26
CA GLY A 477 13.92 -18.00 20.12
C GLY A 477 14.02 -16.56 19.61
N LEU A 478 13.20 -16.17 18.62
CA LEU A 478 13.23 -14.84 18.01
C LEU A 478 12.31 -13.87 18.75
N GLU A 479 12.81 -12.66 19.00
CA GLU A 479 12.01 -11.58 19.59
C GLU A 479 10.94 -11.08 18.60
N PRO A 480 9.73 -10.71 19.07
CA PRO A 480 8.75 -10.04 18.23
C PRO A 480 9.32 -8.74 17.65
N VAL A 481 9.17 -8.56 16.33
CA VAL A 481 9.60 -7.38 15.60
C VAL A 481 8.40 -6.67 14.98
N ILE A 482 8.32 -5.35 15.15
CA ILE A 482 7.30 -4.48 14.58
C ILE A 482 7.99 -3.54 13.58
N ASP A 483 7.55 -3.61 12.33
CA ASP A 483 8.14 -2.87 11.21
C ASP A 483 7.09 -2.08 10.42
N LYS A 484 7.56 -1.05 9.70
CA LYS A 484 6.77 -0.40 8.66
C LYS A 484 7.03 -1.10 7.32
N SER A 485 5.99 -1.68 6.72
CA SER A 485 6.12 -2.36 5.44
C SER A 485 6.72 -1.41 4.38
N THR A 486 7.88 -1.76 3.86
CA THR A 486 8.40 -1.14 2.65
C THR A 486 7.75 -1.84 1.47
N VAL A 487 7.06 -1.08 0.61
CA VAL A 487 6.73 -1.57 -0.73
C VAL A 487 8.04 -2.07 -1.34
N ALA A 488 8.09 -3.36 -1.67
CA ALA A 488 9.30 -4.12 -1.94
C ALA A 488 10.20 -3.43 -2.98
N PHE A 489 11.39 -3.01 -2.55
CA PHE A 489 12.45 -2.59 -3.46
C PHE A 489 13.09 -3.83 -4.09
N VAL A 490 12.85 -4.05 -5.38
CA VAL A 490 13.67 -4.93 -6.20
C VAL A 490 14.77 -4.06 -6.82
N LEU A 491 15.98 -4.10 -6.25
CA LEU A 491 17.15 -3.51 -6.91
C LEU A 491 17.60 -4.42 -8.08
N PRO A 492 18.02 -3.86 -9.23
CA PRO A 492 18.60 -4.63 -10.31
C PRO A 492 19.99 -5.13 -9.92
N ALA A 493 20.23 -6.42 -10.06
CA ALA A 493 21.57 -6.98 -9.96
C ALA A 493 22.39 -6.55 -11.18
N SER A 494 23.51 -5.85 -10.97
CA SER A 494 24.62 -5.91 -11.90
C SER A 494 25.98 -5.83 -11.22
N GLN A 495 26.80 -6.83 -11.56
CA GLN A 495 28.26 -6.95 -11.54
C GLN A 495 29.01 -7.23 -10.21
N GLN A 496 29.53 -8.47 -10.14
CA GLN A 496 30.65 -8.91 -9.30
C GLN A 496 31.96 -8.18 -9.67
N PRO A 497 32.97 -8.11 -8.76
CA PRO A 497 34.09 -9.06 -8.89
C PRO A 497 34.72 -9.60 -7.58
N THR A 498 35.06 -10.90 -7.64
CA THR A 498 36.23 -11.66 -7.11
C THR A 498 36.65 -11.64 -5.63
N GLY A 499 36.87 -12.85 -5.07
CA GLY A 499 37.17 -13.19 -3.66
C GLY A 499 38.56 -12.81 -3.11
N SER A 500 38.82 -12.99 -1.81
CA SER A 500 39.25 -14.26 -1.19
C SER A 500 38.95 -14.40 0.33
N SER A 501 38.85 -15.66 0.77
CA SER A 501 38.64 -16.26 2.12
C SER A 501 39.77 -15.97 3.14
N VAL A 502 39.66 -16.13 4.48
CA VAL A 502 39.35 -17.31 5.34
C VAL A 502 39.13 -16.85 6.85
N PRO A 503 38.96 -17.72 7.90
CA PRO A 503 37.71 -18.23 8.51
C PRO A 503 37.50 -17.91 10.02
N VAL A 504 36.29 -18.15 10.56
CA VAL A 504 36.07 -18.64 11.95
C VAL A 504 34.85 -19.58 11.97
N GLY A 505 34.96 -20.72 12.68
CA GLY A 505 34.02 -21.88 12.68
C GLY A 505 32.85 -21.83 13.69
N PRO A 506 32.32 -22.99 14.13
CA PRO A 506 31.02 -23.49 13.64
C PRO A 506 29.88 -23.40 14.66
N ILE A 507 28.70 -22.98 14.20
CA ILE A 507 27.41 -23.24 14.85
C ILE A 507 26.64 -24.17 13.90
N THR A 508 26.26 -25.35 14.39
CA THR A 508 25.56 -26.40 13.63
C THR A 508 24.10 -26.03 13.44
N THR A 509 23.79 -25.44 12.28
CA THR A 509 22.46 -25.39 11.67
C THR A 509 22.11 -26.78 11.13
N VAL A 510 21.03 -27.40 11.60
CA VAL A 510 20.55 -28.69 11.07
C VAL A 510 19.66 -28.39 9.87
N ASP A 511 20.17 -28.67 8.68
CA ASP A 511 19.54 -28.42 7.38
C ASP A 511 19.65 -29.73 6.57
N SER A 512 19.02 -30.82 7.03
CA SER A 512 19.10 -32.15 6.39
C SER A 512 17.92 -33.05 6.77
N ASP A 513 17.19 -33.58 5.78
CA ASP A 513 16.05 -34.52 5.81
C ASP A 513 14.64 -33.91 5.68
N PRO A 514 13.64 -34.57 5.06
CA PRO A 514 12.26 -34.09 5.09
C PRO A 514 11.72 -34.34 6.51
N HIS A 515 11.49 -33.25 7.24
CA HIS A 515 10.98 -33.30 8.60
C HIS A 515 9.46 -33.24 8.58
N PHE A 516 8.82 -34.19 9.25
CA PHE A 516 7.36 -34.22 9.39
C PHE A 516 7.00 -33.88 10.81
N ILE A 517 6.11 -32.90 10.95
CA ILE A 517 5.58 -32.47 12.24
C ILE A 517 4.14 -32.93 12.31
N ILE A 518 3.88 -33.96 13.11
CA ILE A 518 2.54 -34.47 13.37
C ILE A 518 2.11 -34.01 14.76
N HIS A 519 1.10 -33.13 14.80
CA HIS A 519 0.42 -32.83 16.06
C HIS A 519 -0.42 -34.02 16.52
N VAL A 520 -0.47 -34.29 17.82
CA VAL A 520 -1.29 -35.35 18.44
C VAL A 520 -2.33 -34.68 19.34
N PRO A 521 -3.65 -34.79 19.10
CA PRO A 521 -4.64 -34.22 20.01
C PRO A 521 -4.46 -34.89 21.36
N GLN A 522 -4.52 -34.08 22.41
CA GLN A 522 -4.33 -34.47 23.81
C GLN A 522 -2.86 -34.58 24.26
N LYS A 523 -1.87 -34.20 23.43
CA LYS A 523 -0.49 -33.94 23.86
C LYS A 523 -0.03 -32.54 23.44
N GLU A 524 0.71 -31.86 24.31
CA GLU A 524 1.24 -30.51 24.05
C GLU A 524 2.43 -30.50 23.08
N ASP A 525 3.13 -31.62 22.93
CA ASP A 525 4.29 -31.75 22.04
C ASP A 525 3.90 -32.28 20.64
N ALA A 526 4.46 -31.68 19.59
CA ALA A 526 4.38 -32.19 18.24
C ALA A 526 5.38 -33.32 18.02
N LEU A 527 4.99 -34.39 17.35
CA LEU A 527 5.91 -35.45 16.95
C LEU A 527 6.66 -34.99 15.70
N CYS A 528 7.91 -34.60 15.88
CA CYS A 528 8.86 -34.38 14.80
C CYS A 528 9.58 -35.70 14.52
N PHE A 529 9.45 -36.21 13.31
CA PHE A 529 10.27 -37.33 12.86
C PHE A 529 10.81 -37.04 11.48
N ASN A 530 12.05 -37.48 11.29
CA ASN A 530 12.72 -37.42 10.02
C ASN A 530 12.49 -38.76 9.34
N ILE A 531 12.27 -38.71 8.03
CA ILE A 531 12.28 -39.92 7.23
C ILE A 531 13.66 -40.04 6.63
N ASN A 532 14.48 -40.87 7.27
CA ASN A 532 15.86 -41.13 6.88
C ASN A 532 15.92 -42.30 5.90
N GLU A 533 15.13 -42.20 4.82
CA GLU A 533 15.09 -43.19 3.75
C GLU A 533 16.12 -42.87 2.67
N GLU A 534 16.53 -43.86 1.90
CA GLU A 534 17.57 -43.67 0.90
C GLU A 534 17.10 -42.78 -0.28
N PRO A 535 17.98 -41.97 -0.89
CA PRO A 535 17.68 -41.24 -2.12
C PRO A 535 17.05 -42.16 -3.18
N GLY A 536 15.92 -41.72 -3.77
CA GLY A 536 15.17 -42.47 -4.77
C GLY A 536 13.90 -43.15 -4.23
N VAL A 537 13.76 -43.31 -2.91
CA VAL A 537 12.53 -43.81 -2.27
C VAL A 537 11.36 -42.86 -2.53
N VAL A 538 10.19 -43.43 -2.86
CA VAL A 538 8.94 -42.70 -3.08
C VAL A 538 8.01 -42.91 -1.88
N LEU A 539 7.67 -41.82 -1.21
CA LEU A 539 6.81 -41.80 -0.04
C LEU A 539 5.38 -41.47 -0.45
N ASN A 540 4.41 -42.24 0.05
CA ASN A 540 2.99 -41.92 -0.06
C ASN A 540 2.60 -40.92 1.03
N LEU A 541 2.40 -39.66 0.63
CA LEU A 541 2.13 -38.55 1.54
C LEU A 541 0.66 -38.47 1.90
N VAL A 542 -0.22 -38.53 0.90
CA VAL A 542 -1.68 -38.46 1.08
C VAL A 542 -2.34 -39.41 0.09
N GLN A 543 -3.33 -40.18 0.51
CA GLN A 543 -4.17 -40.99 -0.36
C GLN A 543 -5.60 -40.98 0.20
N ASP A 544 -6.52 -40.38 -0.54
CA ASP A 544 -7.93 -40.30 -0.18
C ASP A 544 -8.77 -41.21 -1.09
N PRO A 545 -9.26 -42.36 -0.58
CA PRO A 545 -10.01 -43.31 -1.39
C PRO A 545 -11.41 -42.81 -1.78
N ASN A 546 -11.96 -41.77 -1.14
CA ASN A 546 -13.30 -41.27 -1.45
C ASN A 546 -13.28 -40.25 -2.60
N THR A 547 -12.26 -39.38 -2.64
CA THR A 547 -12.07 -38.40 -3.72
C THR A 547 -11.22 -38.96 -4.87
N GLY A 548 -10.53 -40.08 -4.64
CA GLY A 548 -9.64 -40.74 -5.59
C GLY A 548 -8.24 -40.13 -5.67
N PHE A 549 -7.99 -39.04 -4.96
CA PHE A 549 -6.77 -38.27 -5.08
C PHE A 549 -5.59 -38.85 -4.25
N SER A 550 -4.38 -38.73 -4.77
CA SER A 550 -3.15 -39.17 -4.12
C SER A 550 -1.98 -38.20 -4.35
N VAL A 551 -1.09 -38.12 -3.35
CA VAL A 551 0.15 -37.34 -3.38
C VAL A 551 1.31 -38.22 -2.95
N ASN A 552 2.33 -38.28 -3.80
CA ASN A 552 3.57 -39.02 -3.55
C ASN A 552 4.78 -38.10 -3.68
N GLY A 553 5.80 -38.30 -2.86
CA GLY A 553 7.04 -37.53 -2.91
C GLY A 553 8.26 -38.43 -3.02
N GLN A 554 9.12 -38.19 -4.02
CA GLN A 554 10.38 -38.92 -4.19
C GLN A 554 11.53 -38.15 -3.56
N LEU A 555 12.35 -38.86 -2.79
CA LEU A 555 13.53 -38.32 -2.14
C LEU A 555 14.74 -38.24 -3.08
N ILE A 556 15.58 -37.24 -2.89
CA ILE A 556 16.90 -37.05 -3.52
C ILE A 556 17.94 -36.77 -2.43
N GLY A 557 19.19 -37.16 -2.67
CA GLY A 557 20.31 -36.91 -1.76
C GLY A 557 21.19 -35.73 -2.20
N ASP A 558 22.12 -35.33 -1.33
CA ASP A 558 23.13 -34.30 -1.61
C ASP A 558 24.08 -34.67 -2.76
N LYS A 559 24.66 -33.66 -3.42
CA LYS A 559 25.47 -33.83 -4.65
C LYS A 559 26.89 -34.36 -4.43
N ALA A 560 27.43 -34.28 -3.22
CA ALA A 560 28.81 -34.67 -2.91
C ALA A 560 28.86 -35.76 -1.85
N ARG A 561 29.19 -36.98 -2.27
CA ARG A 561 29.48 -38.10 -1.36
C ARG A 561 30.76 -37.81 -0.58
N ARG A 562 30.65 -37.53 0.71
CA ARG A 562 31.77 -37.62 1.66
C ARG A 562 31.68 -38.98 2.36
N PRO A 563 32.72 -39.84 2.30
CA PRO A 563 32.69 -41.12 3.00
C PRO A 563 32.56 -40.90 4.51
N GLY A 564 31.51 -41.44 5.14
CA GLY A 564 31.34 -41.47 6.59
C GLY A 564 30.43 -40.40 7.22
N GLN A 565 29.66 -39.64 6.43
CA GLN A 565 28.64 -38.69 6.92
C GLN A 565 27.25 -39.17 6.44
N HIS A 566 26.24 -39.17 7.32
CA HIS A 566 24.85 -39.53 6.94
C HIS A 566 24.35 -38.56 5.86
N GLU A 567 23.82 -39.10 4.75
CA GLU A 567 23.33 -38.34 3.60
C GLU A 567 21.99 -37.66 3.95
N GLY A 568 21.90 -36.33 3.82
CA GLY A 568 20.64 -35.61 3.94
C GLY A 568 19.76 -35.83 2.71
N THR A 569 18.49 -36.16 2.92
CA THR A 569 17.52 -36.37 1.84
C THR A 569 16.46 -35.27 1.74
N TYR A 570 15.95 -35.00 0.56
CA TYR A 570 14.96 -33.93 0.32
C TYR A 570 13.95 -34.35 -0.74
N PHE A 571 12.78 -33.73 -0.80
CA PHE A 571 11.87 -33.99 -1.92
C PHE A 571 12.42 -33.39 -3.22
N GLY A 572 12.83 -34.25 -4.14
CA GLY A 572 13.27 -33.84 -5.47
C GLY A 572 12.16 -33.90 -6.51
N ARG A 573 11.05 -34.57 -6.18
CA ARG A 573 9.88 -34.69 -7.05
C ARG A 573 8.62 -34.94 -6.23
N LEU A 574 7.54 -34.28 -6.59
CA LEU A 574 6.21 -34.50 -6.02
C LEU A 574 5.24 -34.85 -7.15
N GLY A 575 4.50 -35.94 -6.99
CA GLY A 575 3.45 -36.37 -7.89
C GLY A 575 2.10 -36.23 -7.22
N ILE A 576 1.18 -35.55 -7.88
CA ILE A 576 -0.20 -35.37 -7.46
C ILE A 576 -1.10 -36.00 -8.53
N ALA A 577 -1.96 -36.93 -8.18
CA ALA A 577 -2.78 -37.64 -9.16
C ALA A 577 -4.20 -37.93 -8.67
N ASN A 578 -5.17 -37.89 -9.58
CA ASN A 578 -6.52 -38.42 -9.38
C ASN A 578 -6.86 -39.42 -10.50
N PRO A 579 -6.76 -40.74 -10.26
CA PRO A 579 -7.04 -41.75 -11.28
C PRO A 579 -8.50 -41.77 -11.76
N VAL A 580 -9.44 -41.18 -11.01
CA VAL A 580 -10.85 -41.10 -11.41
C VAL A 580 -11.05 -40.10 -12.56
N THR A 581 -10.24 -39.04 -12.58
CA THR A 581 -10.33 -37.97 -13.58
C THR A 581 -9.15 -37.95 -14.56
N ASP A 582 -8.26 -38.95 -14.48
CA ASP A 582 -7.00 -39.06 -15.23
C ASP A 582 -6.05 -37.84 -15.06
N PHE A 583 -6.28 -37.05 -14.01
CA PHE A 583 -5.44 -35.91 -13.67
C PHE A 583 -4.12 -36.39 -13.06
N GLN A 584 -3.00 -35.87 -13.57
CA GLN A 584 -1.67 -36.11 -13.04
C GLN A 584 -0.85 -34.83 -13.08
N LEU A 585 -0.11 -34.54 -12.03
CA LEU A 585 0.74 -33.36 -11.91
C LEU A 585 2.06 -33.78 -11.31
N GLU A 586 3.15 -33.57 -12.05
CA GLU A 586 4.50 -33.82 -11.59
C GLU A 586 5.20 -32.48 -11.33
N VAL A 587 5.78 -32.33 -10.14
CA VAL A 587 6.47 -31.12 -9.71
C VAL A 587 7.91 -31.48 -9.36
N THR A 588 8.87 -30.86 -10.03
CA THR A 588 10.31 -30.98 -9.75
C THR A 588 10.90 -29.59 -9.49
N PRO A 589 12.10 -29.46 -8.91
CA PRO A 589 12.78 -28.16 -8.79
C PRO A 589 13.01 -27.43 -10.12
N GLN A 590 12.94 -28.15 -11.25
CA GLN A 590 13.19 -27.62 -12.58
C GLN A 590 11.89 -27.19 -13.28
N ASN A 591 10.83 -27.98 -13.19
CA ASN A 591 9.58 -27.79 -13.91
C ASN A 591 8.35 -28.33 -13.16
N ILE A 592 7.18 -27.90 -13.60
CA ILE A 592 5.86 -28.32 -13.15
C ILE A 592 5.13 -28.83 -14.39
N THR A 593 4.88 -30.13 -14.47
CA THR A 593 4.33 -30.79 -15.66
C THR A 593 2.94 -31.33 -15.37
N LEU A 594 1.96 -30.89 -16.15
CA LEU A 594 0.60 -31.40 -16.08
C LEU A 594 0.42 -32.56 -17.06
N ASN A 595 -0.29 -33.61 -16.65
CA ASN A 595 -0.56 -34.86 -17.34
C ASN A 595 0.66 -35.38 -18.14
N PRO A 596 1.78 -35.71 -17.45
CA PRO A 596 3.02 -36.12 -18.11
C PRO A 596 2.87 -37.33 -19.03
N GLY A 597 1.97 -38.27 -18.70
CA GLY A 597 1.68 -39.45 -19.53
C GLY A 597 1.03 -39.14 -20.89
N SER A 598 0.40 -37.98 -21.05
CA SER A 598 -0.26 -37.53 -22.29
C SER A 598 0.45 -36.34 -22.95
N HIS A 599 1.72 -36.07 -22.60
CA HIS A 599 2.47 -34.90 -23.05
C HIS A 599 1.76 -33.56 -22.77
N GLY A 600 1.15 -33.42 -21.59
CA GLY A 600 0.52 -32.17 -21.19
C GLY A 600 1.53 -31.02 -20.96
N PRO A 601 1.02 -29.81 -20.65
CA PRO A 601 1.83 -28.61 -20.62
C PRO A 601 2.88 -28.63 -19.50
N VAL A 602 4.08 -28.17 -19.84
CA VAL A 602 5.21 -28.02 -18.92
C VAL A 602 5.40 -26.55 -18.58
N PHE A 603 5.34 -26.24 -17.29
CA PHE A 603 5.53 -24.92 -16.73
C PHE A 603 6.88 -24.82 -16.00
N SER A 604 7.49 -23.65 -16.03
CA SER A 604 8.63 -23.28 -15.20
C SER A 604 8.14 -22.64 -13.89
N TRP A 605 8.92 -22.78 -12.81
CA TRP A 605 8.74 -21.98 -11.58
C TRP A 605 8.87 -20.47 -11.76
N ARG A 606 9.28 -20.01 -12.96
CA ARG A 606 9.30 -18.60 -13.33
C ARG A 606 7.99 -18.14 -13.97
N ASP A 607 7.10 -19.06 -14.25
CA ASP A 607 5.82 -18.80 -14.87
C ASP A 607 4.82 -18.41 -13.79
N GLN A 608 3.78 -17.70 -14.22
CA GLN A 608 2.62 -17.38 -13.40
C GLN A 608 1.41 -17.87 -14.16
N ALA A 609 0.75 -18.89 -13.63
CA ALA A 609 -0.35 -19.55 -14.31
C ALA A 609 -1.39 -19.99 -13.29
N SER A 610 -2.67 -19.82 -13.61
CA SER A 610 -3.77 -20.43 -12.87
C SER A 610 -4.58 -21.25 -13.85
N LEU A 611 -4.70 -22.54 -13.59
CA LEU A 611 -5.38 -23.49 -14.45
C LEU A 611 -6.38 -24.27 -13.61
N ARG A 612 -7.59 -24.44 -14.14
CA ARG A 612 -8.60 -25.32 -13.56
C ARG A 612 -8.88 -26.43 -14.56
N GLN A 613 -8.63 -27.66 -14.15
CA GLN A 613 -8.85 -28.83 -14.97
C GLN A 613 -9.35 -29.98 -14.10
N ASP A 614 -10.42 -30.64 -14.54
CA ASP A 614 -10.93 -31.89 -13.96
C ASP A 614 -11.16 -31.82 -12.44
N GLY A 615 -11.71 -30.71 -11.96
CA GLY A 615 -12.00 -30.46 -10.54
C GLY A 615 -10.79 -30.04 -9.70
N VAL A 616 -9.64 -29.78 -10.33
CA VAL A 616 -8.40 -29.33 -9.68
C VAL A 616 -8.02 -27.94 -10.17
N MET A 617 -7.86 -26.99 -9.24
CA MET A 617 -7.34 -25.66 -9.49
C MET A 617 -5.87 -25.59 -9.08
N MET A 618 -5.00 -25.41 -10.06
CA MET A 618 -3.56 -25.23 -9.89
C MET A 618 -3.20 -23.77 -10.10
N THR A 619 -2.46 -23.16 -9.18
CA THR A 619 -1.94 -21.79 -9.29
C THR A 619 -0.44 -21.78 -9.03
N ILE A 620 0.33 -21.49 -10.07
CA ILE A 620 1.79 -21.30 -10.01
C ILE A 620 2.05 -19.82 -9.71
N ASN A 621 2.61 -19.52 -8.54
CA ASN A 621 3.04 -18.18 -8.16
C ASN A 621 4.54 -18.03 -8.43
N ARG A 622 4.86 -17.17 -9.39
CA ARG A 622 6.21 -16.94 -9.89
C ARG A 622 7.26 -16.83 -8.77
N LYS A 623 8.26 -17.72 -8.81
CA LYS A 623 9.40 -17.81 -7.88
C LYS A 623 9.04 -18.00 -6.39
N ARG A 624 7.77 -18.23 -6.04
CA ARG A 624 7.32 -18.37 -4.64
C ARG A 624 6.88 -19.81 -4.35
N ASN A 625 5.79 -20.26 -4.96
CA ASN A 625 5.17 -21.54 -4.64
C ASN A 625 4.17 -21.96 -5.74
N LEU A 626 3.68 -23.19 -5.64
CA LEU A 626 2.60 -23.74 -6.43
C LEU A 626 1.48 -24.16 -5.48
N VAL A 627 0.26 -23.64 -5.67
CA VAL A 627 -0.91 -24.02 -4.87
C VAL A 627 -1.82 -24.91 -5.71
N VAL A 628 -2.21 -26.06 -5.18
CA VAL A 628 -3.09 -27.04 -5.84
C VAL A 628 -4.30 -27.27 -4.94
N SER A 629 -5.49 -26.92 -5.41
CA SER A 629 -6.75 -27.09 -4.70
C SER A 629 -7.63 -28.08 -5.45
N VAL A 630 -8.07 -29.14 -4.78
CA VAL A 630 -9.00 -30.13 -5.33
C VAL A 630 -10.40 -29.76 -4.83
N GLU A 631 -11.38 -29.55 -5.71
CA GLU A 631 -12.69 -28.97 -5.39
C GLU A 631 -13.42 -29.65 -4.21
N ASP A 632 -13.41 -30.99 -4.21
CA ASP A 632 -14.00 -31.84 -3.17
C ASP A 632 -12.92 -32.47 -2.25
N GLY A 633 -11.69 -31.94 -2.28
CA GLY A 633 -10.54 -32.42 -1.52
C GLY A 633 -9.76 -31.31 -0.83
N GLY A 634 -8.52 -31.58 -0.48
CA GLY A 634 -7.66 -30.62 0.21
C GLY A 634 -7.03 -29.56 -0.70
N THR A 635 -6.52 -28.50 -0.07
CA THR A 635 -5.64 -27.51 -0.73
C THR A 635 -4.21 -27.69 -0.24
N PHE A 636 -3.29 -27.76 -1.19
CA PHE A 636 -1.87 -28.04 -0.98
C PHE A 636 -1.02 -26.92 -1.54
N GLU A 637 0.15 -26.72 -0.96
CA GLU A 637 1.15 -25.77 -1.41
C GLU A 637 2.50 -26.47 -1.56
N VAL A 638 3.19 -26.22 -2.67
CA VAL A 638 4.53 -26.73 -2.96
C VAL A 638 5.48 -25.55 -3.07
N VAL A 639 6.51 -25.52 -2.24
CA VAL A 639 7.51 -24.43 -2.20
C VAL A 639 8.82 -24.93 -2.82
N LEU A 640 9.45 -24.08 -3.63
CA LEU A 640 10.75 -24.40 -4.22
C LEU A 640 11.88 -23.73 -3.42
N HIS A 641 12.72 -24.54 -2.78
CA HIS A 641 13.93 -24.07 -2.11
C HIS A 641 15.10 -24.09 -3.10
N ARG A 642 15.59 -22.89 -3.47
CA ARG A 642 16.68 -22.74 -4.44
C ARG A 642 18.02 -22.53 -3.75
N VAL A 643 18.97 -23.40 -4.08
CA VAL A 643 20.36 -23.26 -3.67
C VAL A 643 21.15 -22.46 -4.72
N TRP A 644 22.07 -21.59 -4.30
CA TRP A 644 22.88 -20.74 -5.16
C TRP A 644 23.74 -21.56 -6.14
N LYS A 645 23.87 -21.09 -7.40
CA LYS A 645 24.73 -21.72 -8.42
C LYS A 645 26.20 -21.71 -7.95
N GLY A 646 26.77 -22.89 -7.70
CA GLY A 646 28.15 -23.07 -7.22
C GLY A 646 28.28 -23.77 -5.87
N SER A 647 27.18 -24.05 -5.17
CA SER A 647 27.22 -24.92 -3.99
C SER A 647 27.60 -26.35 -4.39
N ALA A 648 28.71 -26.86 -3.84
CA ALA A 648 29.19 -28.22 -4.08
C ALA A 648 28.45 -29.27 -3.24
N ILE A 649 27.55 -28.86 -2.33
CA ILE A 649 26.99 -29.73 -1.29
C ILE A 649 25.47 -29.94 -1.50
N HIS A 650 24.67 -28.88 -1.69
CA HIS A 650 23.20 -28.98 -1.71
C HIS A 650 22.58 -28.79 -3.10
N GLN A 651 21.55 -29.59 -3.41
CA GLN A 651 20.71 -29.47 -4.61
C GLN A 651 19.41 -28.71 -4.29
N ALA A 652 18.81 -28.02 -5.27
CA ALA A 652 17.47 -27.44 -5.09
C ALA A 652 16.44 -28.55 -4.81
N PHE A 653 15.51 -28.30 -3.89
CA PHE A 653 14.53 -29.26 -3.42
C PHE A 653 13.16 -28.61 -3.18
N LEU A 654 12.16 -29.43 -2.86
CA LEU A 654 10.77 -29.03 -2.69
C LEU A 654 10.31 -29.17 -1.23
N GLY A 655 9.53 -28.21 -0.76
CA GLY A 655 8.69 -28.31 0.43
C GLY A 655 7.25 -28.58 0.04
N PHE A 656 6.51 -29.37 0.83
CA PHE A 656 5.11 -29.71 0.59
C PHE A 656 4.24 -29.43 1.81
N TYR A 657 3.18 -28.65 1.65
CA TYR A 657 2.37 -28.10 2.73
C TYR A 657 0.90 -28.40 2.47
N VAL A 658 0.15 -28.79 3.51
CA VAL A 658 -1.31 -28.91 3.43
C VAL A 658 -1.89 -27.61 4.00
N LEU A 659 -2.47 -26.77 3.14
CA LEU A 659 -3.06 -25.49 3.53
C LEU A 659 -4.46 -25.65 4.10
N ASP A 660 -5.21 -26.59 3.54
CA ASP A 660 -6.56 -26.86 3.96
C ASP A 660 -6.91 -28.35 3.82
N SER A 661 -7.34 -28.95 4.92
CA SER A 661 -7.60 -30.38 5.01
C SER A 661 -9.01 -30.72 5.50
N HIS A 662 -9.85 -29.72 5.82
CA HIS A 662 -11.21 -29.95 6.35
C HIS A 662 -12.17 -30.60 5.35
N ARG A 663 -11.78 -30.65 4.07
CA ARG A 663 -12.55 -31.24 2.97
C ARG A 663 -12.05 -32.62 2.54
N MET A 664 -10.96 -33.12 3.13
CA MET A 664 -10.49 -34.49 2.88
C MET A 664 -11.41 -35.50 3.57
N SER A 665 -11.56 -36.69 2.99
CA SER A 665 -12.45 -37.68 3.57
C SER A 665 -11.90 -38.31 4.85
N ALA A 666 -12.79 -38.80 5.72
CA ALA A 666 -12.43 -39.51 6.94
C ALA A 666 -11.69 -40.85 6.70
N ARG A 667 -11.56 -41.29 5.43
CA ARG A 667 -10.83 -42.50 5.03
C ARG A 667 -9.46 -42.19 4.42
N THR A 668 -9.05 -40.91 4.40
CA THR A 668 -7.73 -40.49 3.92
C THR A 668 -6.63 -41.15 4.75
N HIS A 669 -5.63 -41.73 4.09
CA HIS A 669 -4.47 -42.38 4.71
C HIS A 669 -3.18 -41.98 3.97
N GLY A 670 -2.03 -42.58 4.32
CA GLY A 670 -0.71 -42.10 3.92
C GLY A 670 0.00 -41.37 5.06
N LEU A 671 1.22 -40.91 4.82
CA LEU A 671 2.09 -40.34 5.87
C LEU A 671 1.48 -39.12 6.57
N LEU A 672 0.72 -38.31 5.82
CA LEU A 672 -0.01 -37.13 6.30
C LEU A 672 -1.52 -37.35 6.37
N GLY A 673 -2.03 -38.47 5.83
CA GLY A 673 -3.45 -38.82 5.85
C GLY A 673 -3.88 -39.63 7.08
N THR A 674 -3.03 -40.51 7.60
CA THR A 674 -3.37 -41.37 8.78
C THR A 674 -3.57 -40.59 10.08
N THR A 675 -3.18 -39.33 10.13
CA THR A 675 -3.42 -38.40 11.24
C THR A 675 -4.83 -37.79 11.22
N HIS A 676 -5.58 -37.92 10.13
CA HIS A 676 -6.91 -37.31 9.99
C HIS A 676 -8.03 -38.04 10.75
N GLN A 677 -7.88 -39.33 11.07
CA GLN A 677 -8.84 -40.04 11.94
C GLN A 677 -8.80 -39.59 13.41
N ALA A 678 -7.86 -38.70 13.76
CA ALA A 678 -7.78 -38.07 15.05
C ALA A 678 -7.74 -36.54 14.92
N GLY A 679 -8.52 -35.87 14.04
CA GLY A 679 -8.69 -34.41 14.10
C GLY A 679 -7.38 -33.58 14.15
N ARG A 680 -6.36 -33.98 13.38
CA ARG A 680 -5.05 -33.30 13.32
C ARG A 680 -4.96 -32.44 12.07
N THR A 681 -4.64 -31.16 12.24
CA THR A 681 -4.28 -30.26 11.14
C THR A 681 -2.78 -30.39 10.90
N VAL A 682 -2.37 -30.65 9.65
CA VAL A 682 -0.96 -30.63 9.24
C VAL A 682 -0.66 -29.22 8.73
N ARG A 683 0.27 -28.50 9.37
CA ARG A 683 0.95 -27.35 8.77
C ARG A 683 2.44 -27.64 8.79
N MET A 684 3.07 -27.73 7.62
CA MET A 684 4.53 -27.65 7.53
C MET A 684 4.94 -26.17 7.57
N GLY A 685 6.15 -25.82 8.01
CA GLY A 685 6.59 -24.44 8.18
C GLY A 685 7.84 -24.10 7.36
N ARG A 686 7.82 -22.87 6.82
CA ARG A 686 8.83 -22.05 6.10
C ARG A 686 9.36 -22.53 4.75
#